data_AF-A0A8H6QUZ4-F1
#
_entry.id   AF-A0A8H6QUZ4-F1
#
_cell.length_a   1.000
_cell.length_b   1.000
_cell.length_c   1.000
_cell.angle_alpha   90.00
_cell.angle_beta   90.00
_cell.angle_gamma   90.00
#
_symmetry.space_group_name_H-M   'P 1'
#
loop_
_entity.id
_entity.type
_entity.pdbx_description
1 polymer ?
#
loop_
_entity_poly.entity_id
_entity_poly.type
_entity_poly.pdbx_seq_one_letter_code
_entity_poly.pdbx_strand_id
1 'polypeptide(L)'
;MWQLFLLVFLAASSAAHPSHLHPQSRYSDHDHGYGVHRRSSWDSTHFNSTWIHPGTDSSFTVDTKIRLAEASSKVKGVFAHFMVEVAQKWTQSQWEDDMRLAQEAHIDAFALNFANDASSLSALPTAFKAAEARGFQVFFSFDYAGKGPFPQSAVIELITSHKDSSAYYHYKGLPLVSTFEGPGNAKDWVRIKEETNCFFIPDWSSLGAKAALEPGVADGLFNWAAWPWGDTDMDTYIDASYLDFLEQAGGKPYMMPVSPWFYTNLPGFDKNWLWRGDDLWRDRWEQVMIIQPDLVEIISWNDYGESHYIGPLRDIENYHALTIGKAPFDYISNMPHDGWRLFLPYWIDMYKHGKPSITKEGIMGWYRKNPASLCNKGETTANTASQLQIEFDPVDVAQDKIFFSALLTGSASVQVTVGGVPVPITWDNIPNGGIGVWHGSASYSSHRGEVVISLAREPPGPSDPNDVCRADDRTYSTEAVAAGSHMEWILMNPEYAASTGKRYITIVNLTPHRFKLDHTHSYQMSEFNFGDIPPGRARQNIAHYTEKGGTNPVDTNGEAYYNIEGTDKKFVIRATTHIPDDYPKRTVVDLSGMDLGQREYMDPEQETPVTLVITGSEKYGFITSLTHGPGNWMRHLYDVIKDRNIQHIIMPGTHDSGMSTISGHLVSGGSPTNTQTQGLNIYDQLRAGARWFDLRIASIHQTTPNEGDYGFWTTHVNNELAEVPMGNTGEGLSDIIQEINHFTAENPGEVIFFRLKYLVGIRKVPSLGPIHWGQDIIDDFFSQLKKVNNRCGNLNVDVSFEKRKASFFMDQNNGNGCVIFLLDGDLKRNIERTDDGIYSASRMAFWDYWSEKQETESMANAEIAAWKSVSRTGDASDEKDQFLIGQWLVSAAPLVTQLYGIQSIAIFPTNPALYWAGVNSMSPESWPNVLMVDYIGVILKDQFNWASLGAELYTLAIGLNLYMISENCGISKHRSPLLPHPSSSRMANINSLTRLTSMTKPWNGIIFANGTVLENPPPSLHPGRVEILKKGTVFNNGTVLETSIPNPDFNSLGSKLE
;
A
#
# COMPACT_ATOMS: atom_id res chain seq x y z
N MET A 1 -25.30 -7.27 -63.27
CA MET A 1 -26.09 -8.48 -63.57
C MET A 1 -26.87 -8.85 -62.31
N TRP A 2 -27.96 -8.13 -62.03
CA TRP A 2 -28.74 -8.25 -60.78
C TRP A 2 -30.22 -8.10 -61.13
N GLN A 3 -30.96 -9.22 -61.13
CA GLN A 3 -32.42 -9.26 -61.19
C GLN A 3 -32.90 -10.67 -60.77
N LEU A 4 -34.08 -10.72 -60.12
CA LEU A 4 -34.65 -11.87 -59.37
C LEU A 4 -33.82 -12.24 -58.12
N PHE A 5 -34.38 -12.26 -56.90
CA PHE A 5 -35.76 -12.58 -56.51
C PHE A 5 -36.42 -11.52 -55.60
N LEU A 6 -37.74 -11.41 -55.70
CA LEU A 6 -38.61 -10.61 -54.82
C LEU A 6 -39.88 -11.42 -54.49
N LEU A 7 -40.51 -11.10 -53.35
CA LEU A 7 -41.91 -11.38 -52.97
C LEU A 7 -42.37 -12.82 -52.69
N VAL A 8 -42.63 -13.08 -51.40
CA VAL A 8 -43.90 -13.55 -50.80
C VAL A 8 -43.75 -13.36 -49.28
N PHE A 9 -44.72 -12.92 -48.47
CA PHE A 9 -46.14 -12.58 -48.67
C PHE A 9 -46.46 -11.19 -48.03
N LEU A 10 -47.74 -10.87 -47.83
CA LEU A 10 -48.32 -9.73 -47.09
C LEU A 10 -49.61 -10.23 -46.42
N ALA A 11 -49.87 -9.96 -45.13
CA ALA A 11 -51.25 -9.93 -44.58
C ALA A 11 -51.36 -9.39 -43.12
N ALA A 12 -52.39 -8.56 -42.92
CA ALA A 12 -53.18 -8.35 -41.70
C ALA A 12 -52.54 -7.71 -40.43
N SER A 13 -52.95 -6.45 -40.18
CA SER A 13 -53.01 -5.82 -38.86
C SER A 13 -54.48 -5.60 -38.48
N SER A 14 -54.89 -5.82 -37.22
CA SER A 14 -56.05 -5.14 -36.60
C SER A 14 -56.26 -5.49 -35.11
N ALA A 15 -56.28 -4.46 -34.23
CA ALA A 15 -57.04 -4.29 -32.97
C ALA A 15 -57.00 -5.39 -31.86
N ALA A 16 -57.29 -5.16 -30.56
CA ALA A 16 -57.95 -4.04 -29.87
C ALA A 16 -57.56 -3.94 -28.36
N HIS A 17 -57.88 -2.80 -27.72
CA HIS A 17 -57.91 -2.57 -26.26
C HIS A 17 -59.14 -3.24 -25.57
N PRO A 18 -59.18 -3.43 -24.23
CA PRO A 18 -59.82 -2.41 -23.33
C PRO A 18 -59.28 -2.25 -21.88
N SER A 19 -58.95 -1.00 -21.54
CA SER A 19 -59.33 -0.17 -20.37
C SER A 19 -59.86 -0.70 -19.00
N HIS A 20 -59.51 0.09 -17.96
CA HIS A 20 -60.29 0.53 -16.78
C HIS A 20 -60.54 -0.41 -15.56
N LEU A 21 -60.09 -0.01 -14.35
CA LEU A 21 -60.92 0.62 -13.28
C LEU A 21 -60.17 0.85 -11.94
N HIS A 22 -60.52 1.95 -11.25
CA HIS A 22 -60.29 2.15 -9.81
C HIS A 22 -61.26 1.30 -8.97
N PRO A 23 -60.94 1.01 -7.68
CA PRO A 23 -61.68 1.74 -6.64
C PRO A 23 -60.87 2.13 -5.39
N GLN A 24 -61.31 3.20 -4.72
CA GLN A 24 -61.03 3.48 -3.30
C GLN A 24 -62.14 2.90 -2.40
N SER A 25 -61.80 2.52 -1.16
CA SER A 25 -62.60 2.60 0.10
C SER A 25 -62.16 1.52 1.10
N ARG A 26 -62.34 1.60 2.43
CA ARG A 26 -62.58 2.69 3.41
C ARG A 26 -62.39 2.09 4.83
N TYR A 27 -61.95 2.91 5.80
CA TYR A 27 -62.26 2.83 7.26
C TYR A 27 -61.97 1.55 8.08
N SER A 28 -61.29 1.70 9.22
CA SER A 28 -61.98 1.79 10.53
C SER A 28 -61.04 2.19 11.68
N ASP A 29 -61.56 2.98 12.62
CA ASP A 29 -60.94 3.32 13.90
C ASP A 29 -61.29 2.29 15.00
N HIS A 30 -60.48 2.18 16.06
CA HIS A 30 -60.96 2.25 17.46
C HIS A 30 -59.83 2.23 18.54
N ASP A 31 -59.51 3.41 19.06
CA ASP A 31 -59.65 3.86 20.47
C ASP A 31 -59.13 3.08 21.72
N HIS A 32 -58.66 3.91 22.68
CA HIS A 32 -58.56 3.79 24.16
C HIS A 32 -57.24 3.42 24.89
N GLY A 33 -56.80 4.32 25.79
CA GLY A 33 -55.86 4.04 26.90
C GLY A 33 -55.12 5.26 27.50
N TYR A 34 -55.64 5.91 28.55
CA TYR A 34 -55.00 7.04 29.27
C TYR A 34 -53.93 6.60 30.31
N GLY A 35 -52.90 7.42 30.60
CA GLY A 35 -51.93 7.04 31.67
C GLY A 35 -50.75 7.95 32.10
N VAL A 36 -50.80 9.27 31.94
CA VAL A 36 -49.98 10.34 32.60
C VAL A 36 -48.70 9.96 33.40
N HIS A 37 -47.51 10.47 32.99
CA HIS A 37 -46.68 11.37 33.82
C HIS A 37 -45.54 12.08 33.04
N ARG A 38 -45.24 13.33 33.42
CA ARG A 38 -44.25 14.21 32.76
C ARG A 38 -42.78 13.86 33.11
N ARG A 39 -41.90 13.90 32.11
CA ARG A 39 -40.59 14.59 32.15
C ARG A 39 -40.13 14.93 30.73
N SER A 40 -39.42 16.04 30.58
CA SER A 40 -38.96 16.57 29.29
C SER A 40 -37.66 15.90 28.84
N SER A 41 -37.70 15.17 27.74
CA SER A 41 -36.53 14.72 26.98
C SER A 41 -36.49 15.45 25.65
N TRP A 42 -35.31 15.95 25.27
CA TRP A 42 -35.04 16.38 23.90
C TRP A 42 -34.96 15.14 23.02
N ASP A 43 -35.70 15.14 21.90
CA ASP A 43 -35.79 13.98 21.01
C ASP A 43 -34.75 14.06 19.89
N SER A 44 -34.19 12.91 19.56
CA SER A 44 -33.12 12.71 18.60
C SER A 44 -33.61 11.80 17.48
N THR A 45 -33.96 12.36 16.31
CA THR A 45 -34.37 11.56 15.15
C THR A 45 -33.66 11.97 13.86
N HIS A 46 -32.85 11.05 13.36
CA HIS A 46 -32.61 10.74 11.95
C HIS A 46 -32.46 11.89 10.94
N PHE A 47 -31.21 12.17 10.57
CA PHE A 47 -30.91 12.53 9.18
C PHE A 47 -30.81 11.24 8.35
N ASN A 48 -31.80 11.01 7.49
CA ASN A 48 -31.76 9.95 6.49
C ASN A 48 -31.25 10.52 5.16
N SER A 49 -30.45 9.75 4.43
CA SER A 49 -29.80 10.18 3.18
C SER A 49 -30.79 10.37 2.04
N THR A 50 -30.82 11.55 1.43
CA THR A 50 -31.43 11.75 0.10
C THR A 50 -30.46 12.50 -0.81
N TRP A 51 -30.05 11.81 -1.88
CA TRP A 51 -29.22 12.31 -2.95
C TRP A 51 -29.88 13.48 -3.68
N ILE A 52 -29.10 14.53 -3.99
CA ILE A 52 -29.51 15.63 -4.87
C ILE A 52 -28.48 15.72 -6.01
N HIS A 53 -28.96 15.60 -7.25
CA HIS A 53 -28.15 15.78 -8.45
C HIS A 53 -27.69 17.23 -8.62
N PRO A 54 -26.43 17.51 -9.01
CA PRO A 54 -26.03 18.82 -9.52
C PRO A 54 -26.56 19.00 -10.95
N GLY A 55 -27.42 20.00 -11.14
CA GLY A 55 -27.78 20.50 -12.47
C GLY A 55 -26.71 21.45 -13.03
N THR A 56 -26.76 21.68 -14.33
CA THR A 56 -25.83 22.52 -15.10
C THR A 56 -25.92 24.02 -14.77
N ASP A 57 -24.84 24.74 -15.10
CA ASP A 57 -24.71 26.21 -15.17
C ASP A 57 -24.87 27.03 -13.88
N SER A 58 -23.74 27.29 -13.21
CA SER A 58 -23.20 28.67 -13.15
C SER A 58 -21.81 28.71 -12.51
N SER A 59 -20.95 29.59 -13.01
CA SER A 59 -19.56 29.71 -12.59
C SER A 59 -19.41 30.30 -11.18
N PHE A 60 -19.13 29.45 -10.19
CA PHE A 60 -18.49 29.86 -8.93
C PHE A 60 -17.10 29.23 -8.85
N THR A 61 -16.11 29.92 -9.41
CA THR A 61 -14.70 29.66 -9.12
C THR A 61 -14.42 29.99 -7.66
N VAL A 62 -14.35 28.96 -6.81
CA VAL A 62 -13.57 29.05 -5.58
C VAL A 62 -12.11 29.07 -6.01
N ASP A 63 -11.58 30.29 -6.17
CA ASP A 63 -10.19 30.58 -6.55
C ASP A 63 -9.26 30.22 -5.38
N THR A 64 -9.12 28.91 -5.10
CA THR A 64 -8.12 28.34 -4.20
C THR A 64 -6.74 28.46 -4.86
N LYS A 65 -6.28 29.71 -4.93
CA LYS A 65 -4.88 30.05 -5.08
C LYS A 65 -4.15 29.53 -3.85
N ILE A 66 -3.73 28.27 -3.93
CA ILE A 66 -2.47 27.85 -3.32
C ILE A 66 -1.39 28.70 -3.98
N ARG A 67 -1.21 29.92 -3.46
CA ARG A 67 0.03 30.64 -3.67
C ARG A 67 1.07 29.78 -2.99
N LEU A 68 1.89 29.10 -3.79
CA LEU A 68 3.28 28.86 -3.40
C LEU A 68 3.82 30.22 -2.99
N ALA A 69 3.92 30.45 -1.69
CA ALA A 69 4.44 31.70 -1.17
C ALA A 69 5.89 31.77 -1.64
N GLU A 70 6.21 32.79 -2.45
CA GLU A 70 7.57 33.29 -2.50
C GLU A 70 8.02 33.48 -1.05
N ALA A 71 9.22 33.00 -0.73
CA ALA A 71 9.71 32.98 0.65
C ALA A 71 9.97 34.40 1.16
N SER A 72 8.90 35.09 1.55
CA SER A 72 8.94 36.15 2.54
C SER A 72 9.70 35.61 3.73
N SER A 73 10.79 36.29 4.11
CA SER A 73 11.66 35.87 5.19
C SER A 73 10.97 36.09 6.55
N LYS A 74 9.93 35.30 6.83
CA LYS A 74 9.35 35.16 8.17
C LYS A 74 10.49 34.76 9.11
N VAL A 75 10.71 35.57 10.13
CA VAL A 75 11.65 35.25 11.21
C VAL A 75 11.07 34.07 11.97
N LYS A 76 11.75 32.92 11.92
CA LYS A 76 11.36 31.69 12.60
C LYS A 76 12.26 31.46 13.81
N GLY A 77 11.67 31.02 14.92
CA GLY A 77 12.36 30.68 16.16
C GLY A 77 11.77 29.43 16.79
N VAL A 78 12.63 28.58 17.35
CA VAL A 78 12.24 27.38 18.10
C VAL A 78 12.76 27.48 19.52
N PHE A 79 11.86 27.38 20.48
CA PHE A 79 12.15 27.53 21.91
C PHE A 79 11.88 26.23 22.66
N ALA A 80 12.40 26.13 23.88
CA ALA A 80 11.94 25.12 24.82
C ALA A 80 11.53 25.78 26.14
N HIS A 81 10.38 25.35 26.66
CA HIS A 81 9.82 25.80 27.93
C HIS A 81 10.68 25.31 29.09
N PHE A 82 11.14 26.21 29.96
CA PHE A 82 12.11 25.87 30.99
C PHE A 82 11.59 26.28 32.38
N MET A 83 11.30 25.29 33.22
CA MET A 83 10.91 25.49 34.61
C MET A 83 12.13 25.92 35.43
N VAL A 84 12.22 27.23 35.72
CA VAL A 84 13.33 27.83 36.46
C VAL A 84 13.39 27.32 37.90
N GLU A 85 12.24 27.00 38.50
CA GLU A 85 12.14 26.46 39.85
C GLU A 85 12.87 25.11 40.04
N VAL A 86 12.95 24.30 38.98
CA VAL A 86 13.71 23.04 38.94
C VAL A 86 15.22 23.27 38.96
N ALA A 87 15.68 24.46 38.53
CA ALA A 87 17.08 24.84 38.38
C ALA A 87 17.61 25.78 39.48
N GLN A 88 16.85 26.02 40.56
CA GLN A 88 17.21 26.96 41.64
C GLN A 88 18.59 26.73 42.28
N LYS A 89 19.02 25.47 42.38
CA LYS A 89 20.32 25.08 42.97
C LYS A 89 21.39 24.75 41.93
N TRP A 90 21.10 24.91 40.64
CA TRP A 90 22.05 24.57 39.59
C TRP A 90 23.21 25.56 39.58
N THR A 91 24.43 25.02 39.50
CA THR A 91 25.63 25.79 39.25
C THR A 91 25.61 26.37 37.83
N GLN A 92 26.40 27.42 37.59
CA GLN A 92 26.55 27.99 36.25
C GLN A 92 26.93 26.93 35.21
N SER A 93 27.83 25.99 35.55
CA SER A 93 28.23 24.90 34.65
C SER A 93 27.06 23.99 34.23
N GLN A 94 26.08 23.76 35.12
CA GLN A 94 24.93 22.92 34.80
C GLN A 94 23.94 23.64 33.87
N TRP A 95 23.77 24.96 34.05
CA TRP A 95 23.06 25.80 33.09
C TRP A 95 23.77 25.83 31.73
N GLU A 96 25.09 26.02 31.71
CA GLU A 96 25.90 26.03 30.48
C GLU A 96 25.85 24.69 29.72
N ASP A 97 25.82 23.56 30.45
CA ASP A 97 25.65 22.21 29.88
C ASP A 97 24.28 22.02 29.21
N ASP A 98 23.19 22.44 29.87
CA ASP A 98 21.84 22.32 29.30
C ASP A 98 21.66 23.25 28.09
N MET A 99 22.20 24.47 28.14
CA MET A 99 22.23 25.39 27.01
C MET A 99 23.07 24.85 25.86
N ARG A 100 24.19 24.18 26.13
CA ARG A 100 24.96 23.44 25.11
C ARG A 100 24.12 22.33 24.47
N LEU A 101 23.40 21.53 25.26
CA LEU A 101 22.53 20.47 24.73
C LEU A 101 21.35 21.03 23.90
N ALA A 102 20.84 22.21 24.27
CA ALA A 102 19.82 22.92 23.49
C ALA A 102 20.37 23.47 22.16
N GLN A 103 21.57 24.06 22.18
CA GLN A 103 22.31 24.46 20.97
C GLN A 103 22.59 23.26 20.06
N GLU A 104 23.03 22.12 20.62
CA GLU A 104 23.24 20.85 19.88
C GLU A 104 21.93 20.29 19.29
N ALA A 105 20.78 20.62 19.88
CA ALA A 105 19.46 20.28 19.37
C ALA A 105 18.87 21.34 18.41
N HIS A 106 19.59 22.42 18.11
CA HIS A 106 19.18 23.58 17.28
C HIS A 106 18.03 24.44 17.88
N ILE A 107 17.78 24.35 19.19
CA ILE A 107 16.87 25.26 19.89
C ILE A 107 17.51 26.65 20.00
N ASP A 108 16.76 27.71 19.72
CA ASP A 108 17.25 29.11 19.70
C ASP A 108 17.35 29.73 21.10
N ALA A 109 16.35 29.46 21.95
CA ALA A 109 16.28 30.02 23.30
C ALA A 109 15.48 29.15 24.28
N PHE A 110 15.70 29.37 25.57
CA PHE A 110 14.76 28.90 26.61
C PHE A 110 13.73 29.98 26.94
N ALA A 111 12.46 29.57 26.97
CA ALA A 111 11.38 30.33 27.58
C ALA A 111 11.43 30.07 29.09
N LEU A 112 12.05 31.00 29.84
CA LEU A 112 12.25 30.85 31.28
C LEU A 112 10.92 31.04 32.00
N ASN A 113 10.28 29.93 32.40
CA ASN A 113 9.07 29.89 33.19
C ASN A 113 9.38 29.97 34.69
N PHE A 114 8.82 30.97 35.37
CA PHE A 114 8.98 31.16 36.80
C PHE A 114 7.77 31.84 37.43
N ALA A 115 7.42 31.37 38.63
CA ALA A 115 6.40 31.98 39.46
C ALA A 115 6.94 33.22 40.22
N ASN A 116 6.03 34.04 40.74
CA ASN A 116 6.35 35.25 41.50
C ASN A 116 6.81 34.94 42.94
N ASP A 117 7.96 34.29 43.07
CA ASP A 117 8.55 33.92 44.36
C ASP A 117 10.07 34.13 44.40
N ALA A 118 10.60 34.33 45.61
CA ALA A 118 12.01 34.67 45.82
C ALA A 118 12.98 33.53 45.45
N SER A 119 12.55 32.27 45.48
CA SER A 119 13.41 31.13 45.14
C SER A 119 13.60 31.01 43.63
N SER A 120 12.52 31.12 42.85
CA SER A 120 12.58 31.11 41.39
C SER A 120 13.35 32.31 40.82
N LEU A 121 13.11 33.52 41.36
CA LEU A 121 13.85 34.73 40.97
C LEU A 121 15.37 34.64 41.25
N SER A 122 15.79 33.89 42.27
CA SER A 122 17.21 33.77 42.64
C SER A 122 18.08 33.03 41.61
N ALA A 123 17.47 32.24 40.73
CA ALA A 123 18.17 31.49 39.70
C ALA A 123 18.51 32.33 38.45
N LEU A 124 17.71 33.36 38.16
CA LEU A 124 17.79 34.16 36.93
C LEU A 124 19.19 34.75 36.67
N PRO A 125 19.90 35.35 37.66
CA PRO A 125 21.26 35.88 37.42
C PRO A 125 22.27 34.80 36.98
N THR A 126 22.12 33.57 37.47
CA THR A 126 22.98 32.44 37.07
C THR A 126 22.63 31.96 35.66
N ALA A 127 21.34 31.90 35.33
CA ALA A 127 20.86 31.55 33.99
C ALA A 127 21.34 32.54 32.93
N PHE A 128 21.16 33.85 33.15
CA PHE A 128 21.65 34.88 32.21
C PHE A 128 23.17 34.83 32.03
N LYS A 129 23.93 34.69 33.12
CA LYS A 129 25.39 34.59 33.05
C LYS A 129 25.87 33.35 32.27
N ALA A 130 25.19 32.23 32.42
CA ALA A 130 25.47 31.02 31.64
C ALA A 130 25.12 31.22 30.15
N ALA A 131 23.97 31.84 29.86
CA ALA A 131 23.53 32.13 28.50
C ALA A 131 24.50 33.07 27.77
N GLU A 132 24.94 34.15 28.43
CA GLU A 132 25.97 35.07 27.93
C GLU A 132 27.30 34.35 27.67
N ALA A 133 27.75 33.48 28.59
CA ALA A 133 28.98 32.70 28.43
C ALA A 133 28.92 31.67 27.27
N ARG A 134 27.71 31.19 26.93
CA ARG A 134 27.46 30.22 25.85
C ARG A 134 27.08 30.86 24.51
N GLY A 135 26.79 32.17 24.48
CA GLY A 135 26.13 32.80 23.33
C GLY A 135 24.76 32.18 23.03
N PHE A 136 24.07 31.68 24.06
CA PHE A 136 22.72 31.14 23.98
C PHE A 136 21.72 32.22 24.39
N GLN A 137 20.46 32.11 23.95
CA GLN A 137 19.44 33.11 24.26
C GLN A 137 18.39 32.59 25.26
N VAL A 138 17.78 33.51 25.98
CA VAL A 138 16.68 33.27 26.93
C VAL A 138 15.68 34.40 26.85
N PHE A 139 14.43 34.14 27.21
CA PHE A 139 13.44 35.19 27.43
C PHE A 139 12.49 34.82 28.58
N PHE A 140 11.81 35.80 29.15
CA PHE A 140 10.90 35.56 30.26
C PHE A 140 9.55 35.03 29.80
N SER A 141 9.13 33.92 30.42
CA SER A 141 7.75 33.42 30.47
C SER A 141 7.26 33.57 31.90
N PHE A 142 6.44 34.59 32.18
CA PHE A 142 5.98 34.80 33.55
C PHE A 142 4.82 33.84 33.88
N ASP A 143 4.98 32.98 34.90
CA ASP A 143 3.90 32.10 35.36
C ASP A 143 2.94 32.88 36.26
N TYR A 144 1.77 33.22 35.72
CA TYR A 144 0.71 33.92 36.44
C TYR A 144 -0.24 32.96 37.18
N ALA A 145 -0.14 31.65 36.94
CA ALA A 145 -0.99 30.62 37.54
C ALA A 145 -0.37 29.99 38.80
N GLY A 146 0.93 29.65 38.81
CA GLY A 146 1.56 28.83 39.86
C GLY A 146 1.67 29.45 41.25
N LYS A 147 1.87 30.78 41.34
CA LYS A 147 1.81 31.55 42.61
C LYS A 147 0.94 32.81 42.51
N GLY A 148 0.10 32.91 41.48
CA GLY A 148 -0.69 34.09 41.17
C GLY A 148 0.11 35.16 40.40
N PRO A 149 -0.58 36.22 39.95
CA PRO A 149 -0.02 37.17 38.99
C PRO A 149 1.09 38.04 39.57
N PHE A 150 2.03 38.42 38.73
CA PHE A 150 3.09 39.37 39.06
C PHE A 150 2.54 40.81 39.17
N PRO A 151 3.01 41.62 40.14
CA PRO A 151 2.76 43.06 40.14
C PRO A 151 3.35 43.71 38.87
N GLN A 152 2.56 44.57 38.21
CA GLN A 152 2.96 45.28 36.98
C GLN A 152 4.36 45.90 37.05
N SER A 153 4.73 46.51 38.18
CA SER A 153 6.05 47.14 38.35
C SER A 153 7.21 46.13 38.37
N ALA A 154 7.00 44.93 38.93
CA ALA A 154 8.02 43.89 38.97
C ALA A 154 8.29 43.31 37.57
N VAL A 155 7.25 43.17 36.74
CA VAL A 155 7.39 42.76 35.33
C VAL A 155 8.18 43.80 34.54
N ILE A 156 7.86 45.08 34.71
CA ILE A 156 8.60 46.19 34.07
C ILE A 156 10.06 46.21 34.52
N GLU A 157 10.33 46.06 35.82
CA GLU A 157 11.68 46.05 36.38
C GLU A 157 12.51 44.88 35.85
N LEU A 158 11.96 43.66 35.82
CA LEU A 158 12.64 42.47 35.32
C LEU A 158 12.96 42.57 33.82
N ILE A 159 11.98 42.94 32.99
CA ILE A 159 12.23 43.12 31.54
C ILE A 159 13.26 44.24 31.31
N THR A 160 13.11 45.39 31.98
CA THR A 160 14.01 46.55 31.77
C THR A 160 15.44 46.26 32.21
N SER A 161 15.65 45.46 33.26
CA SER A 161 16.99 45.11 33.75
C SER A 161 17.71 44.05 32.91
N HIS A 162 17.01 43.28 32.07
CA HIS A 162 17.59 42.17 31.31
C HIS A 162 17.50 42.31 29.79
N LYS A 163 16.58 43.12 29.25
CA LYS A 163 16.35 43.23 27.79
C LYS A 163 17.59 43.64 27.00
N ASP A 164 18.52 44.38 27.59
CA ASP A 164 19.74 44.83 26.91
C ASP A 164 20.91 43.83 27.06
N SER A 165 20.71 42.67 27.71
CA SER A 165 21.70 41.58 27.75
C SER A 165 21.86 40.94 26.37
N SER A 166 23.10 40.58 26.02
CA SER A 166 23.39 39.81 24.80
C SER A 166 22.73 38.43 24.77
N ALA A 167 22.29 37.91 25.92
CA ALA A 167 21.54 36.67 26.03
C ALA A 167 20.01 36.85 25.92
N TYR A 168 19.48 38.07 25.87
CA TYR A 168 18.01 38.22 25.78
C TYR A 168 17.51 37.98 24.35
N TYR A 169 16.56 37.07 24.14
CA TYR A 169 16.01 36.78 22.81
C TYR A 169 15.14 37.93 22.29
N HIS A 170 15.40 38.35 21.05
CA HIS A 170 14.69 39.44 20.40
C HIS A 170 13.95 38.96 19.16
N TYR A 171 12.62 39.12 19.15
CA TYR A 171 11.79 38.86 17.98
C TYR A 171 11.52 40.16 17.22
N LYS A 172 11.82 40.18 15.91
CA LYS A 172 11.69 41.39 15.05
C LYS A 172 12.41 42.64 15.63
N GLY A 173 13.48 42.43 16.39
CA GLY A 173 14.28 43.50 17.01
C GLY A 173 13.76 44.01 18.36
N LEU A 174 12.71 43.39 18.92
CA LEU A 174 12.13 43.74 20.22
C LEU A 174 12.28 42.56 21.20
N PRO A 175 12.52 42.80 22.51
CA PRO A 175 12.68 41.71 23.48
C PRO A 175 11.39 40.90 23.58
N LEU A 176 11.49 39.58 23.35
CA LEU A 176 10.34 38.67 23.43
C LEU A 176 9.94 38.46 24.89
N VAL A 177 8.65 38.40 25.17
CA VAL A 177 8.09 38.06 26.49
C VAL A 177 6.85 37.20 26.29
N SER A 178 6.69 36.15 27.10
CA SER A 178 5.46 35.36 27.20
C SER A 178 4.94 35.31 28.64
N THR A 179 3.77 34.70 28.81
CA THR A 179 3.21 34.30 30.12
C THR A 179 2.68 32.88 29.99
N PHE A 180 2.70 32.13 31.09
CA PHE A 180 1.78 31.02 31.27
C PHE A 180 0.53 31.57 31.99
N GLU A 181 -0.59 31.55 31.28
CA GLU A 181 -1.87 32.12 31.71
C GLU A 181 -1.81 33.60 32.15
N GLY A 182 -2.74 34.04 33.00
CA GLY A 182 -2.87 35.42 33.46
C GLY A 182 -3.75 36.38 32.64
N PRO A 183 -4.78 35.96 31.87
CA PRO A 183 -5.59 36.88 31.05
C PRO A 183 -6.33 37.95 31.87
N GLY A 184 -6.62 37.70 33.15
CA GLY A 184 -7.19 38.69 34.07
C GLY A 184 -6.33 39.96 34.24
N ASN A 185 -5.03 39.87 33.97
CA ASN A 185 -4.06 40.96 34.03
C ASN A 185 -3.75 41.58 32.67
N ALA A 186 -4.49 41.25 31.60
CA ALA A 186 -4.24 41.78 30.24
C ALA A 186 -4.17 43.33 30.18
N LYS A 187 -4.87 44.04 31.07
CA LYS A 187 -4.82 45.51 31.16
C LYS A 187 -3.47 46.05 31.62
N ASP A 188 -2.72 45.29 32.43
CA ASP A 188 -1.41 45.72 32.91
C ASP A 188 -0.40 45.81 31.76
N TRP A 189 -0.57 44.96 30.75
CA TRP A 189 0.30 44.85 29.57
C TRP A 189 0.26 46.07 28.65
N VAL A 190 -0.75 46.93 28.73
CA VAL A 190 -0.74 48.23 28.02
C VAL A 190 0.49 49.04 28.44
N ARG A 191 0.69 49.21 29.75
CA ARG A 191 1.79 50.00 30.31
C ARG A 191 3.10 49.22 30.36
N ILE A 192 3.06 47.89 30.56
CA ILE A 192 4.28 47.06 30.49
C ILE A 192 4.92 47.20 29.11
N LYS A 193 4.14 47.10 28.03
CA LYS A 193 4.65 47.27 26.66
C LYS A 193 5.11 48.70 26.39
N GLU A 194 4.39 49.70 26.88
CA GLU A 194 4.77 51.12 26.76
C GLU A 194 6.14 51.42 27.40
N GLU A 195 6.40 50.94 28.62
CA GLU A 195 7.66 51.21 29.33
C GLU A 195 8.82 50.30 28.91
N THR A 196 8.55 49.06 28.50
CA THR A 196 9.60 48.09 28.17
C THR A 196 9.92 47.99 26.68
N ASN A 197 8.96 48.29 25.81
CA ASN A 197 8.97 48.06 24.36
C ASN A 197 9.11 46.57 23.96
N CYS A 198 8.54 45.65 24.74
CA CYS A 198 8.58 44.21 24.47
C CYS A 198 7.60 43.73 23.38
N PHE A 199 7.97 42.66 22.68
CA PHE A 199 7.08 41.87 21.83
C PHE A 199 6.40 40.80 22.69
N PHE A 200 5.07 40.87 22.84
CA PHE A 200 4.34 40.07 23.83
C PHE A 200 3.52 38.95 23.17
N ILE A 201 3.85 37.69 23.48
CA ILE A 201 3.15 36.48 23.02
C ILE A 201 2.73 35.66 24.25
N PRO A 202 1.58 35.94 24.87
CA PRO A 202 1.07 35.13 25.98
C PRO A 202 0.54 33.77 25.50
N ASP A 203 0.63 32.78 26.38
CA ASP A 203 -0.36 31.71 26.44
C ASP A 203 -1.52 32.15 27.34
N TRP A 204 -2.72 32.28 26.75
CA TRP A 204 -4.00 32.48 27.44
C TRP A 204 -5.01 31.42 26.96
N SER A 205 -4.58 30.16 26.87
CA SER A 205 -5.39 29.05 26.35
C SER A 205 -6.70 28.84 27.12
N SER A 206 -6.77 29.21 28.40
CA SER A 206 -8.01 29.21 29.20
C SER A 206 -9.16 30.04 28.63
N LEU A 207 -8.87 31.02 27.76
CA LEU A 207 -9.88 31.80 27.03
C LEU A 207 -10.14 31.28 25.60
N GLY A 208 -9.19 30.55 25.02
CA GLY A 208 -9.13 30.28 23.59
C GLY A 208 -8.77 31.52 22.74
N ALA A 209 -8.27 31.27 21.53
CA ALA A 209 -7.63 32.27 20.66
C ALA A 209 -8.42 33.57 20.46
N LYS A 210 -9.73 33.49 20.19
CA LYS A 210 -10.55 34.67 19.90
C LYS A 210 -10.63 35.63 21.09
N ALA A 211 -10.99 35.11 22.27
CA ALA A 211 -11.16 35.91 23.47
C ALA A 211 -9.80 36.39 24.02
N ALA A 212 -8.73 35.62 23.84
CA ALA A 212 -7.36 36.05 24.15
C ALA A 212 -6.89 37.29 23.34
N LEU A 213 -7.46 37.55 22.15
CA LEU A 213 -7.12 38.72 21.33
C LEU A 213 -7.95 39.98 21.66
N GLU A 214 -9.12 39.84 22.31
CA GLU A 214 -10.02 40.97 22.63
C GLU A 214 -9.38 42.10 23.46
N PRO A 215 -8.46 41.84 24.41
CA PRO A 215 -7.77 42.91 25.14
C PRO A 215 -6.83 43.78 24.28
N GLY A 216 -6.50 43.36 23.06
CA GLY A 216 -5.70 44.13 22.09
C GLY A 216 -4.20 44.26 22.40
N VAL A 217 -3.72 43.79 23.54
CA VAL A 217 -2.32 43.95 23.98
C VAL A 217 -1.34 42.89 23.44
N ALA A 218 -1.82 41.69 23.10
CA ALA A 218 -1.00 40.60 22.60
C ALA A 218 -0.50 40.89 21.16
N ASP A 219 0.79 40.72 20.89
CA ASP A 219 1.38 40.86 19.55
C ASP A 219 1.30 39.56 18.74
N GLY A 220 1.22 38.42 19.42
CA GLY A 220 0.93 37.09 18.89
C GLY A 220 0.26 36.25 19.97
N LEU A 221 0.00 34.97 19.72
CA LEU A 221 -0.44 34.03 20.77
C LEU A 221 0.37 32.74 20.74
N PHE A 222 0.59 32.20 21.94
CA PHE A 222 0.98 30.83 22.19
C PHE A 222 -0.26 30.02 22.60
N ASN A 223 -0.24 28.72 22.35
CA ASN A 223 -1.30 27.75 22.64
C ASN A 223 -0.67 26.62 23.47
N TRP A 224 -1.29 26.22 24.57
CA TRP A 224 -0.78 25.14 25.44
C TRP A 224 -1.26 23.73 25.02
N ALA A 225 -2.22 23.63 24.09
CA ALA A 225 -2.79 22.36 23.66
C ALA A 225 -1.85 21.60 22.70
N ALA A 226 -0.87 20.89 23.27
CA ALA A 226 0.10 20.06 22.53
C ALA A 226 -0.30 18.59 22.36
N TRP A 227 -1.39 18.14 23.00
CA TRP A 227 -1.72 16.73 23.19
C TRP A 227 -3.15 16.38 22.73
N PRO A 228 -3.40 15.12 22.30
CA PRO A 228 -4.64 14.73 21.63
C PRO A 228 -5.83 14.50 22.58
N TRP A 229 -7.00 14.28 21.96
CA TRP A 229 -8.26 14.02 22.64
C TRP A 229 -8.55 12.52 22.71
N GLY A 230 -8.49 11.93 23.91
CA GLY A 230 -8.80 10.51 24.11
C GLY A 230 -7.85 9.60 23.33
N ASP A 231 -8.43 8.63 22.63
CA ASP A 231 -7.74 7.61 21.86
C ASP A 231 -7.32 8.04 20.44
N THR A 232 -7.65 9.27 20.00
CA THR A 232 -7.29 9.74 18.65
C THR A 232 -5.81 10.11 18.54
N ASP A 233 -5.31 10.12 17.30
CA ASP A 233 -4.04 10.79 16.98
C ASP A 233 -4.20 12.31 17.10
N MET A 234 -3.09 13.05 17.02
CA MET A 234 -3.09 14.51 17.15
C MET A 234 -3.60 15.19 15.87
N ASP A 235 -4.47 16.18 16.02
CA ASP A 235 -4.97 17.00 14.91
C ASP A 235 -4.40 18.44 14.91
N THR A 236 -4.85 19.25 13.96
CA THR A 236 -4.45 20.66 13.78
C THR A 236 -5.64 21.63 13.88
N TYR A 237 -6.80 21.21 14.38
CA TYR A 237 -8.00 22.06 14.46
C TYR A 237 -7.79 23.25 15.41
N ILE A 238 -7.11 23.03 16.54
CA ILE A 238 -6.79 24.11 17.48
C ILE A 238 -5.78 25.08 16.82
N ASP A 239 -4.71 24.56 16.21
CA ASP A 239 -3.73 25.39 15.48
C ASP A 239 -4.40 26.25 14.39
N ALA A 240 -5.30 25.65 13.60
CA ALA A 240 -6.08 26.35 12.57
C ALA A 240 -6.96 27.46 13.15
N SER A 241 -7.57 27.25 14.33
CA SER A 241 -8.35 28.29 15.01
C SER A 241 -7.47 29.45 15.49
N TYR A 242 -6.26 29.18 15.99
CA TYR A 242 -5.33 30.26 16.37
C TYR A 242 -4.89 31.05 15.14
N LEU A 243 -4.51 30.38 14.05
CA LEU A 243 -4.09 31.00 12.79
C LEU A 243 -5.18 31.91 12.19
N ASP A 244 -6.43 31.45 12.14
CA ASP A 244 -7.56 32.25 11.61
C ASP A 244 -7.78 33.54 12.41
N PHE A 245 -7.86 33.46 13.74
CA PHE A 245 -8.08 34.65 14.56
C PHE A 245 -6.86 35.59 14.60
N LEU A 246 -5.63 35.05 14.52
CA LEU A 246 -4.40 35.86 14.44
C LEU A 246 -4.26 36.57 13.08
N GLU A 247 -4.68 35.94 11.98
CA GLU A 247 -4.75 36.57 10.66
C GLU A 247 -5.80 37.70 10.64
N GLN A 248 -7.02 37.43 11.14
CA GLN A 248 -8.07 38.45 11.32
C GLN A 248 -7.64 39.61 12.22
N ALA A 249 -6.75 39.36 13.19
CA ALA A 249 -6.15 40.38 14.05
C ALA A 249 -4.95 41.12 13.43
N GLY A 250 -4.73 40.99 12.12
CA GLY A 250 -3.73 41.72 11.36
C GLY A 250 -2.44 40.94 11.05
N GLY A 251 -2.53 39.62 10.85
CA GLY A 251 -1.38 38.77 10.53
C GLY A 251 -0.38 38.62 11.67
N LYS A 252 -0.90 38.45 12.90
CA LYS A 252 -0.09 38.28 14.12
C LYS A 252 0.61 36.91 14.14
N PRO A 253 1.85 36.79 14.62
CA PRO A 253 2.55 35.51 14.70
C PRO A 253 1.84 34.49 15.61
N TYR A 254 1.79 33.25 15.14
CA TYR A 254 1.42 32.08 15.94
C TYR A 254 2.69 31.41 16.49
N MET A 255 2.69 31.11 17.80
CA MET A 255 3.64 30.22 18.43
C MET A 255 2.97 28.87 18.65
N MET A 256 3.46 27.83 17.97
CA MET A 256 2.87 26.49 17.95
C MET A 256 3.48 25.59 19.03
N PRO A 257 2.68 24.86 19.84
CA PRO A 257 3.21 23.93 20.83
C PRO A 257 3.64 22.60 20.23
N VAL A 258 4.72 22.02 20.76
CA VAL A 258 5.19 20.66 20.45
C VAL A 258 5.57 19.95 21.75
N SER A 259 5.15 18.69 21.92
CA SER A 259 5.42 17.90 23.13
C SER A 259 5.49 16.40 22.81
N PRO A 260 6.29 15.57 23.51
CA PRO A 260 6.40 14.15 23.20
C PRO A 260 5.25 13.30 23.76
N TRP A 261 4.99 13.41 25.06
CA TRP A 261 3.93 12.69 25.79
C TRP A 261 3.62 13.44 27.10
N PHE A 262 2.61 13.04 27.87
CA PHE A 262 2.31 13.66 29.16
C PHE A 262 1.85 12.63 30.19
N TYR A 263 2.40 12.71 31.41
CA TYR A 263 1.91 11.95 32.57
C TYR A 263 2.20 12.72 33.86
N THR A 264 1.19 12.88 34.70
CA THR A 264 1.36 13.44 36.04
C THR A 264 0.51 12.70 37.07
N ASN A 265 1.05 12.53 38.27
CA ASN A 265 0.30 12.10 39.44
C ASN A 265 0.82 12.86 40.66
N LEU A 266 0.32 14.09 40.79
CA LEU A 266 0.68 15.08 41.81
C LEU A 266 -0.59 15.58 42.54
N PRO A 267 -1.20 14.78 43.44
CA PRO A 267 -2.40 15.17 44.18
C PRO A 267 -2.25 16.42 45.06
N GLY A 268 -1.02 16.83 45.39
CA GLY A 268 -0.73 18.10 46.06
C GLY A 268 -1.00 19.35 45.21
N PHE A 269 -1.21 19.17 43.90
CA PHE A 269 -1.60 20.20 42.92
C PHE A 269 -2.94 19.87 42.24
N ASP A 270 -3.70 18.91 42.78
CA ASP A 270 -4.93 18.38 42.18
C ASP A 270 -4.74 17.83 40.73
N LYS A 271 -3.57 17.23 40.45
CA LYS A 271 -3.23 16.65 39.13
C LYS A 271 -3.07 15.13 39.18
N ASN A 272 -3.79 14.39 38.33
CA ASN A 272 -3.63 12.93 38.15
C ASN A 272 -4.19 12.46 36.79
N TRP A 273 -3.49 12.71 35.69
CA TRP A 273 -3.94 12.31 34.34
C TRP A 273 -2.78 12.05 33.38
N LEU A 274 -3.10 11.48 32.22
CA LEU A 274 -2.22 11.35 31.07
C LEU A 274 -2.88 11.89 29.79
N TRP A 275 -2.06 12.17 28.78
CA TRP A 275 -2.52 12.27 27.39
C TRP A 275 -1.80 11.23 26.53
N ARG A 276 -2.42 10.79 25.43
CA ARG A 276 -1.81 9.83 24.51
C ARG A 276 -0.54 10.44 23.90
N GLY A 277 0.58 9.73 24.07
CA GLY A 277 1.92 10.13 23.60
C GLY A 277 2.57 9.10 22.68
N ASP A 278 1.72 8.30 22.05
CA ASP A 278 2.08 7.14 21.24
C ASP A 278 2.86 7.59 19.99
N ASP A 279 2.18 8.24 19.05
CA ASP A 279 2.73 8.76 17.79
C ASP A 279 3.08 10.25 17.85
N LEU A 280 2.60 10.94 18.89
CA LEU A 280 2.49 12.39 19.05
C LEU A 280 3.75 13.19 18.69
N TRP A 281 4.93 12.75 19.14
CA TRP A 281 6.17 13.47 18.87
C TRP A 281 6.46 13.57 17.37
N ARG A 282 6.19 12.51 16.60
CA ARG A 282 6.34 12.50 15.15
C ARG A 282 5.26 13.38 14.52
N ASP A 283 4.01 13.20 14.93
CA ASP A 283 2.86 13.92 14.36
C ASP A 283 3.00 15.44 14.52
N ARG A 284 3.34 15.96 15.71
CA ARG A 284 3.53 17.41 15.91
C ARG A 284 4.65 17.98 15.03
N TRP A 285 5.78 17.27 14.87
CA TRP A 285 6.86 17.76 14.01
C TRP A 285 6.49 17.76 12.52
N GLU A 286 5.76 16.74 12.04
CA GLU A 286 5.19 16.76 10.68
C GLU A 286 4.16 17.89 10.51
N GLN A 287 3.31 18.13 11.51
CA GLN A 287 2.35 19.24 11.51
C GLN A 287 3.03 20.61 11.50
N VAL A 288 4.17 20.82 12.20
CA VAL A 288 4.98 22.04 12.09
C VAL A 288 5.49 22.23 10.66
N MET A 289 5.87 21.15 9.95
CA MET A 289 6.28 21.26 8.53
C MET A 289 5.13 21.67 7.62
N ILE A 290 3.90 21.24 7.90
CA ILE A 290 2.71 21.57 7.10
C ILE A 290 2.21 22.99 7.41
N ILE A 291 2.06 23.33 8.69
CA ILE A 291 1.50 24.61 9.16
C ILE A 291 2.46 25.78 8.91
N GLN A 292 3.77 25.55 8.99
CA GLN A 292 4.80 26.59 8.88
C GLN A 292 4.54 27.79 9.83
N PRO A 293 4.36 27.55 11.16
CA PRO A 293 4.07 28.60 12.12
C PRO A 293 5.21 29.63 12.19
N ASP A 294 4.94 30.83 12.73
CA ASP A 294 5.96 31.87 12.87
C ASP A 294 6.99 31.51 13.96
N LEU A 295 6.56 30.84 15.02
CA LEU A 295 7.38 30.37 16.14
C LEU A 295 6.94 28.98 16.60
N VAL A 296 7.82 28.25 17.27
CA VAL A 296 7.53 26.95 17.92
C VAL A 296 8.04 26.99 19.36
N GLU A 297 7.27 26.49 20.31
CA GLU A 297 7.75 26.25 21.68
C GLU A 297 7.55 24.78 22.05
N ILE A 298 8.66 24.10 22.38
CA ILE A 298 8.66 22.73 22.87
C ILE A 298 8.31 22.76 24.37
N ILE A 299 7.16 22.19 24.74
CA ILE A 299 6.78 21.97 26.13
C ILE A 299 7.16 20.53 26.52
N SER A 300 8.26 20.27 27.23
CA SER A 300 9.19 21.21 27.88
C SER A 300 10.63 20.73 27.85
N TRP A 301 11.57 21.56 28.30
CA TRP A 301 12.94 21.15 28.56
C TRP A 301 13.07 20.34 29.85
N ASN A 302 12.47 20.75 30.97
CA ASN A 302 12.76 20.17 32.29
C ASN A 302 11.55 20.08 33.24
N ASP A 303 10.31 20.08 32.75
CA ASP A 303 9.18 19.70 33.61
C ASP A 303 9.17 18.19 33.83
N TYR A 304 9.89 17.76 34.86
CA TYR A 304 9.94 16.37 35.27
C TYR A 304 8.63 15.89 35.93
N GLY A 305 7.84 16.79 36.54
CA GLY A 305 6.62 16.44 37.27
C GLY A 305 5.45 16.07 36.36
N GLU A 306 5.45 16.60 35.14
CA GLU A 306 4.45 16.32 34.09
C GLU A 306 4.98 15.40 32.97
N SER A 307 6.19 14.87 33.15
CA SER A 307 6.84 13.85 32.32
C SER A 307 7.16 14.24 30.87
N HIS A 308 6.84 15.46 30.43
CA HIS A 308 6.96 15.91 29.04
C HIS A 308 8.30 16.63 28.71
N TYR A 309 9.30 16.45 29.58
CA TYR A 309 10.65 17.00 29.42
C TYR A 309 11.46 16.31 28.31
N ILE A 310 12.26 17.07 27.57
CA ILE A 310 13.29 16.57 26.62
C ILE A 310 14.73 16.85 27.08
N GLY A 311 14.92 17.46 28.24
CA GLY A 311 16.20 17.75 28.89
C GLY A 311 16.80 16.54 29.60
N PRO A 312 18.07 16.60 30.00
CA PRO A 312 18.70 15.51 30.76
C PRO A 312 18.04 15.37 32.15
N LEU A 313 17.99 14.14 32.69
CA LEU A 313 17.71 13.94 34.10
C LEU A 313 18.91 14.41 34.95
N ARG A 314 18.67 15.34 35.86
CA ARG A 314 19.63 15.80 36.88
C ARG A 314 19.21 15.29 38.27
N ASP A 315 20.14 15.26 39.22
CA ASP A 315 20.08 14.46 40.46
C ASP A 315 18.73 14.44 41.19
N ILE A 316 18.34 13.23 41.63
CA ILE A 316 17.04 12.86 42.22
C ILE A 316 16.58 13.72 43.40
N GLU A 317 17.52 14.26 44.19
CA GLU A 317 17.20 15.16 45.31
C GLU A 317 16.53 16.48 44.88
N ASN A 318 16.54 16.79 43.58
CA ASN A 318 15.95 18.00 43.01
C ASN A 318 14.54 17.78 42.41
N TYR A 319 13.97 16.56 42.40
CA TYR A 319 12.57 16.33 41.98
C TYR A 319 11.57 16.76 43.08
N HIS A 320 11.74 17.99 43.59
CA HIS A 320 10.89 18.59 44.61
C HIS A 320 9.41 18.59 44.21
N ALA A 321 9.10 18.64 42.91
CA ALA A 321 7.76 18.45 42.36
C ALA A 321 7.04 17.20 42.90
N LEU A 322 7.72 16.04 42.97
CA LEU A 322 7.15 14.81 43.54
C LEU A 322 6.81 14.96 45.02
N THR A 323 7.67 15.65 45.80
CA THR A 323 7.47 15.81 47.25
C THR A 323 6.38 16.84 47.56
N ILE A 324 6.42 18.01 46.91
CA ILE A 324 5.47 19.11 47.10
C ILE A 324 4.10 18.72 46.54
N GLY A 325 4.09 18.14 45.34
CA GLY A 325 2.91 17.57 44.68
C GLY A 325 2.43 16.25 45.27
N LYS A 326 3.07 15.72 46.32
CA LYS A 326 2.66 14.52 47.07
C LYS A 326 2.44 13.28 46.18
N ALA A 327 3.35 13.05 45.23
CA ALA A 327 3.30 11.91 44.32
C ALA A 327 3.22 10.58 45.11
N PRO A 328 2.34 9.65 44.70
CA PRO A 328 2.19 8.36 45.39
C PRO A 328 3.41 7.43 45.17
N PHE A 329 4.19 7.65 44.13
CA PHE A 329 5.44 6.95 43.82
C PHE A 329 6.34 7.80 42.91
N ASP A 330 7.60 7.42 42.77
CA ASP A 330 8.54 8.04 41.82
C ASP A 330 8.37 7.42 40.43
N TYR A 331 7.92 8.25 39.47
CA TYR A 331 7.77 7.91 38.06
C TYR A 331 8.80 8.60 37.15
N ILE A 332 9.79 9.30 37.73
CA ILE A 332 10.78 10.11 37.02
C ILE A 332 12.12 9.37 36.96
N SER A 333 12.54 8.75 38.08
CA SER A 333 13.84 8.10 38.18
C SER A 333 14.01 6.95 37.18
N ASN A 334 15.15 6.97 36.47
CA ASN A 334 15.48 6.04 35.40
C ASN A 334 14.50 6.06 34.21
N MET A 335 13.85 7.19 33.94
CA MET A 335 13.09 7.45 32.70
C MET A 335 13.82 8.50 31.83
N PRO A 336 14.94 8.18 31.16
CA PRO A 336 15.62 9.17 30.32
C PRO A 336 14.77 9.51 29.08
N HIS A 337 14.33 10.77 28.99
CA HIS A 337 13.52 11.30 27.89
C HIS A 337 14.36 12.10 26.86
N ASP A 338 15.65 12.31 27.15
CA ASP A 338 16.53 13.13 26.32
C ASP A 338 16.85 12.53 24.95
N GLY A 339 16.50 11.26 24.73
CA GLY A 339 16.47 10.62 23.41
C GLY A 339 15.61 11.37 22.38
N TRP A 340 14.54 12.07 22.81
CA TRP A 340 13.69 12.85 21.89
C TRP A 340 14.41 14.01 21.19
N ARG A 341 15.57 14.45 21.71
CA ARG A 341 16.40 15.46 21.04
C ARG A 341 17.10 14.96 19.77
N LEU A 342 17.21 13.64 19.57
CA LEU A 342 18.11 13.04 18.57
C LEU A 342 17.88 13.55 17.13
N PHE A 343 16.64 13.84 16.75
CA PHE A 343 16.28 14.33 15.41
C PHE A 343 15.84 15.80 15.37
N LEU A 344 15.90 16.53 16.50
CA LEU A 344 15.54 17.94 16.54
C LEU A 344 16.36 18.80 15.56
N PRO A 345 17.68 18.62 15.38
CA PRO A 345 18.43 19.36 14.36
C PRO A 345 17.85 19.22 12.95
N TYR A 346 17.45 18.01 12.56
CA TYR A 346 16.83 17.75 11.25
C TYR A 346 15.48 18.43 11.12
N TRP A 347 14.60 18.28 12.11
CA TRP A 347 13.26 18.88 12.06
C TRP A 347 13.31 20.41 12.12
N ILE A 348 14.17 20.99 12.97
CA ILE A 348 14.32 22.43 13.10
C ILE A 348 14.97 23.05 11.86
N ASP A 349 15.98 22.41 11.26
CA ASP A 349 16.57 22.89 10.00
C ASP A 349 15.57 22.77 8.84
N MET A 350 14.75 21.72 8.80
CA MET A 350 13.66 21.60 7.83
C MET A 350 12.63 22.71 8.03
N TYR A 351 12.17 22.94 9.26
CA TYR A 351 11.24 24.02 9.60
C TYR A 351 11.80 25.39 9.20
N LYS A 352 13.02 25.73 9.63
CA LYS A 352 13.58 27.08 9.48
C LYS A 352 14.09 27.37 8.08
N HIS A 353 14.59 26.35 7.37
CA HIS A 353 15.36 26.54 6.12
C HIS A 353 14.87 25.70 4.93
N GLY A 354 13.98 24.72 5.15
CA GLY A 354 13.46 23.83 4.09
C GLY A 354 14.50 22.89 3.48
N LYS A 355 15.71 22.84 4.02
CA LYS A 355 16.87 22.10 3.50
C LYS A 355 17.72 21.53 4.64
N PRO A 356 17.20 20.55 5.39
CA PRO A 356 17.96 19.91 6.46
C PRO A 356 19.11 19.09 5.88
N SER A 357 20.15 18.85 6.70
CA SER A 357 21.23 17.93 6.34
C SER A 357 21.26 16.74 7.29
N ILE A 358 21.30 15.52 6.74
CA ILE A 358 21.47 14.30 7.53
C ILE A 358 22.97 14.00 7.62
N THR A 359 23.63 14.61 8.60
CA THR A 359 25.07 14.40 8.88
C THR A 359 25.32 13.12 9.67
N LYS A 360 24.31 12.65 10.40
CA LYS A 360 24.33 11.42 11.20
C LYS A 360 22.93 10.82 11.22
N GLU A 361 22.90 9.49 11.23
CA GLU A 361 21.69 8.69 11.31
C GLU A 361 21.47 8.16 12.71
N GLY A 362 20.24 7.77 13.02
CA GLY A 362 19.92 7.20 14.31
C GLY A 362 18.55 6.57 14.35
N ILE A 363 18.28 5.93 15.47
CA ILE A 363 16.97 5.42 15.85
C ILE A 363 16.63 5.90 17.26
N MET A 364 15.39 6.30 17.45
CA MET A 364 14.85 6.91 18.66
C MET A 364 13.57 6.15 18.97
N GLY A 365 13.45 5.58 20.17
CA GLY A 365 12.29 4.76 20.53
C GLY A 365 11.81 5.00 21.95
N TRP A 366 10.50 4.88 22.15
CA TRP A 366 9.82 5.13 23.42
C TRP A 366 8.68 4.13 23.64
N TYR A 367 8.41 3.83 24.89
CA TYR A 367 7.40 2.87 25.31
C TYR A 367 7.10 3.02 26.80
N ARG A 368 5.90 2.61 27.22
CA ARG A 368 5.58 2.48 28.65
C ARG A 368 6.19 1.19 29.19
N LYS A 369 6.87 1.26 30.35
CA LYS A 369 7.53 0.09 30.98
C LYS A 369 6.55 -0.99 31.46
N ASN A 370 5.26 -0.68 31.56
CA ASN A 370 4.19 -1.61 31.93
C ASN A 370 3.04 -1.53 30.92
N PRO A 371 2.38 -2.66 30.61
CA PRO A 371 1.10 -2.69 29.88
C PRO A 371 0.01 -1.94 30.63
N ALA A 372 -0.92 -1.31 29.91
CA ALA A 372 -1.97 -0.48 30.48
C ALA A 372 -2.84 -1.24 31.50
N SER A 373 -3.14 -2.51 31.20
CA SER A 373 -4.01 -3.37 32.00
C SER A 373 -3.31 -4.12 33.14
N LEU A 374 -1.98 -4.00 33.29
CA LEU A 374 -1.21 -4.84 34.24
C LEU A 374 -1.40 -4.43 35.71
N CYS A 375 -1.61 -3.15 35.98
CA CYS A 375 -1.64 -2.56 37.32
C CYS A 375 -2.94 -1.79 37.57
N ASN A 376 -3.24 -1.51 38.84
CA ASN A 376 -4.29 -0.53 39.17
C ASN A 376 -3.83 0.86 38.67
N LYS A 377 -4.69 1.55 37.93
CA LYS A 377 -4.44 2.89 37.37
C LYS A 377 -4.34 4.02 38.39
N GLY A 378 -4.53 3.77 39.70
CA GLY A 378 -4.24 4.75 40.75
C GLY A 378 -5.04 6.06 40.63
N GLU A 379 -6.32 5.93 40.25
CA GLU A 379 -7.24 7.04 39.94
C GLU A 379 -6.83 7.93 38.75
N THR A 380 -5.74 7.62 38.03
CA THR A 380 -5.36 8.34 36.81
C THR A 380 -6.45 8.21 35.74
N THR A 381 -6.82 9.33 35.12
CA THR A 381 -7.64 9.40 33.91
C THR A 381 -6.77 9.61 32.66
N ALA A 382 -7.27 9.24 31.49
CA ALA A 382 -6.77 9.81 30.24
C ALA A 382 -7.60 11.05 29.90
N ASN A 383 -6.94 12.17 29.58
CA ASN A 383 -7.52 13.52 29.59
C ASN A 383 -8.07 13.90 30.99
N THR A 384 -8.50 15.16 31.18
CA THR A 384 -8.96 15.67 32.48
C THR A 384 -10.08 16.70 32.37
N ALA A 385 -11.09 16.62 33.24
CA ALA A 385 -12.14 17.62 33.35
C ALA A 385 -11.61 19.00 33.81
N SER A 386 -10.45 19.06 34.48
CA SER A 386 -9.80 20.31 34.86
C SER A 386 -9.33 21.15 33.66
N GLN A 387 -9.14 20.52 32.49
CA GLN A 387 -8.84 21.17 31.22
C GLN A 387 -10.08 21.25 30.30
N LEU A 388 -11.28 21.14 30.87
CA LEU A 388 -12.57 21.11 30.15
C LEU A 388 -12.72 19.95 29.15
N GLN A 389 -12.01 18.84 29.38
CA GLN A 389 -12.05 17.65 28.53
C GLN A 389 -12.96 16.55 29.11
N ILE A 390 -13.34 15.58 28.29
CA ILE A 390 -13.93 14.32 28.78
C ILE A 390 -12.81 13.44 29.34
N GLU A 391 -13.06 12.77 30.45
CA GLU A 391 -12.15 11.79 31.05
C GLU A 391 -12.42 10.39 30.49
N PHE A 392 -11.35 9.74 30.03
CA PHE A 392 -11.35 8.40 29.45
C PHE A 392 -10.61 7.40 30.37
N ASP A 393 -10.79 6.10 30.12
CA ASP A 393 -9.97 5.08 30.76
C ASP A 393 -8.56 5.05 30.13
N PRO A 394 -7.46 5.18 30.91
CA PRO A 394 -6.10 5.03 30.39
C PRO A 394 -5.83 3.75 29.60
N VAL A 395 -6.60 2.68 29.86
CA VAL A 395 -6.47 1.39 29.16
C VAL A 395 -6.96 1.45 27.71
N ASP A 396 -7.97 2.29 27.43
CA ASP A 396 -8.53 2.45 26.09
C ASP A 396 -7.73 3.45 25.25
N VAL A 397 -6.96 4.34 25.90
CA VAL A 397 -6.23 5.44 25.27
C VAL A 397 -4.76 5.14 24.98
N ALA A 398 -4.01 4.60 25.94
CA ALA A 398 -2.56 4.43 25.80
C ALA A 398 -2.22 3.01 25.30
N GLN A 399 -1.68 2.89 24.09
CA GLN A 399 -1.51 1.59 23.44
C GLN A 399 -0.35 0.75 24.02
N ASP A 400 -0.52 -0.58 24.02
CA ASP A 400 0.51 -1.55 24.45
C ASP A 400 1.48 -1.88 23.30
N LYS A 401 2.24 -0.85 22.89
CA LYS A 401 3.23 -0.88 21.81
C LYS A 401 4.58 -0.25 22.23
N ILE A 402 5.61 -0.52 21.43
CA ILE A 402 6.89 0.19 21.38
C ILE A 402 6.89 1.04 20.11
N PHE A 403 7.11 2.34 20.24
CA PHE A 403 7.13 3.31 19.14
C PHE A 403 8.57 3.69 18.82
N PHE A 404 8.86 3.97 17.56
CA PHE A 404 10.18 4.43 17.14
C PHE A 404 10.17 5.26 15.86
N SER A 405 11.15 6.15 15.77
CA SER A 405 11.51 6.84 14.54
C SER A 405 12.97 6.59 14.18
N ALA A 406 13.29 6.59 12.89
CA ALA A 406 14.65 6.44 12.38
C ALA A 406 14.96 7.52 11.33
N LEU A 407 15.97 8.35 11.57
CA LEU A 407 16.45 9.34 10.61
C LEU A 407 17.48 8.68 9.68
N LEU A 408 17.15 8.58 8.40
CA LEU A 408 17.85 7.75 7.42
C LEU A 408 18.12 8.50 6.10
N THR A 409 19.30 8.31 5.52
CA THR A 409 19.67 8.66 4.13
C THR A 409 19.37 7.55 3.11
N GLY A 410 18.50 6.59 3.43
CA GLY A 410 18.19 5.44 2.58
C GLY A 410 17.63 4.25 3.37
N SER A 411 17.10 3.26 2.65
CA SER A 411 16.42 2.11 3.25
C SER A 411 17.27 1.37 4.29
N ALA A 412 16.62 0.98 5.38
CA ALA A 412 17.17 0.14 6.42
C ALA A 412 16.09 -0.81 6.96
N SER A 413 16.51 -1.94 7.53
CA SER A 413 15.64 -2.83 8.27
C SER A 413 15.64 -2.45 9.75
N VAL A 414 14.49 -2.57 10.41
CA VAL A 414 14.37 -2.44 11.87
C VAL A 414 13.85 -3.76 12.44
N GLN A 415 14.45 -4.19 13.56
CA GLN A 415 13.95 -5.29 14.38
C GLN A 415 13.71 -4.77 15.80
N VAL A 416 12.55 -5.08 16.37
CA VAL A 416 12.28 -4.92 17.80
C VAL A 416 12.29 -6.30 18.45
N THR A 417 12.94 -6.41 19.61
CA THR A 417 12.84 -7.61 20.48
C THR A 417 12.42 -7.20 21.89
N VAL A 418 11.69 -8.07 22.57
CA VAL A 418 11.23 -7.89 23.96
C VAL A 418 11.58 -9.14 24.76
N GLY A 419 12.42 -9.01 25.78
CA GLY A 419 12.98 -10.17 26.48
C GLY A 419 13.83 -11.08 25.58
N GLY A 420 14.42 -10.52 24.52
CA GLY A 420 15.15 -11.27 23.49
C GLY A 420 14.27 -12.00 22.47
N VAL A 421 12.94 -11.90 22.55
CA VAL A 421 12.00 -12.45 21.56
C VAL A 421 11.69 -11.38 20.51
N PRO A 422 11.94 -11.61 19.21
CA PRO A 422 11.53 -10.68 18.15
C PRO A 422 10.00 -10.50 18.13
N VAL A 423 9.56 -9.26 17.99
CA VAL A 423 8.13 -8.90 17.85
C VAL A 423 7.89 -8.26 16.48
N PRO A 424 6.72 -8.47 15.85
CA PRO A 424 6.41 -7.84 14.56
C PRO A 424 6.45 -6.32 14.64
N ILE A 425 6.99 -5.69 13.59
CA ILE A 425 6.97 -4.24 13.42
C ILE A 425 5.99 -3.84 12.31
N THR A 426 5.47 -2.63 12.40
CA THR A 426 4.75 -1.92 11.35
C THR A 426 5.49 -0.62 11.05
N TRP A 427 5.64 -0.26 9.78
CA TRP A 427 6.02 1.10 9.41
C TRP A 427 4.74 1.90 9.21
N ASP A 428 4.52 2.87 10.08
CA ASP A 428 3.32 3.71 10.09
C ASP A 428 3.53 4.97 9.20
N ASN A 429 4.79 5.38 8.98
CA ASN A 429 5.19 6.41 8.02
C ASN A 429 6.60 6.10 7.43
N ILE A 430 6.74 6.24 6.11
CA ILE A 430 8.03 6.21 5.40
C ILE A 430 8.11 7.47 4.50
N PRO A 431 9.13 8.34 4.66
CA PRO A 431 9.34 9.50 3.81
C PRO A 431 9.43 9.14 2.32
N ASN A 432 8.80 9.97 1.48
CA ASN A 432 8.94 9.88 0.03
C ASN A 432 10.44 10.01 -0.35
N GLY A 433 10.96 9.08 -1.16
CA GLY A 433 12.39 8.95 -1.44
C GLY A 433 13.18 8.06 -0.47
N GLY A 434 12.57 7.58 0.62
CA GLY A 434 13.25 6.77 1.65
C GLY A 434 14.31 7.54 2.46
N ILE A 435 14.39 8.86 2.28
CA ILE A 435 15.34 9.76 2.95
C ILE A 435 14.56 10.70 3.87
N GLY A 436 14.87 10.67 5.17
CA GLY A 436 14.20 11.45 6.20
C GLY A 436 13.89 10.64 7.45
N VAL A 437 12.92 11.09 8.25
CA VAL A 437 12.48 10.39 9.46
C VAL A 437 11.40 9.38 9.13
N TRP A 438 11.76 8.10 9.14
CA TRP A 438 10.82 6.99 9.12
C TRP A 438 10.19 6.85 10.52
N HIS A 439 8.97 6.34 10.62
CA HIS A 439 8.31 6.06 11.90
C HIS A 439 7.50 4.76 11.86
N GLY A 440 7.55 4.01 12.96
CA GLY A 440 6.86 2.74 13.08
C GLY A 440 6.68 2.32 14.53
N SER A 441 5.91 1.24 14.69
CA SER A 441 5.54 0.71 15.99
C SER A 441 5.57 -0.82 16.02
N ALA A 442 5.67 -1.40 17.21
CA ALA A 442 5.71 -2.84 17.43
C ALA A 442 4.88 -3.22 18.65
N SER A 443 3.86 -4.08 18.48
CA SER A 443 3.12 -4.60 19.63
C SER A 443 3.95 -5.66 20.36
N TYR A 444 4.18 -5.46 21.65
CA TYR A 444 4.85 -6.46 22.48
C TYR A 444 3.90 -7.58 22.95
N SER A 445 2.58 -7.41 22.81
CA SER A 445 1.57 -8.40 23.21
C SER A 445 1.78 -8.89 24.65
N SER A 446 2.01 -10.20 24.86
CA SER A 446 2.29 -10.80 26.17
C SER A 446 3.78 -10.82 26.57
N HIS A 447 4.70 -10.44 25.68
CA HIS A 447 6.14 -10.50 25.95
C HIS A 447 6.57 -9.43 26.96
N ARG A 448 7.53 -9.77 27.82
CA ARG A 448 8.09 -8.89 28.86
C ARG A 448 9.60 -9.10 28.95
N GLY A 449 10.34 -8.05 29.26
CA GLY A 449 11.80 -8.08 29.41
C GLY A 449 12.45 -6.85 28.78
N GLU A 450 13.76 -6.91 28.55
CA GLU A 450 14.53 -5.87 27.87
C GLU A 450 13.98 -5.60 26.46
N VAL A 451 13.75 -4.33 26.12
CA VAL A 451 13.38 -3.89 24.78
C VAL A 451 14.64 -3.50 24.02
N VAL A 452 14.92 -4.17 22.91
CA VAL A 452 16.04 -3.83 22.02
C VAL A 452 15.48 -3.50 20.64
N ILE A 453 15.76 -2.27 20.18
CA ILE A 453 15.42 -1.80 18.83
C ILE A 453 16.72 -1.74 18.03
N SER A 454 16.84 -2.57 17.01
CA SER A 454 18.03 -2.70 16.17
C SER A 454 17.73 -2.13 14.78
N LEU A 455 18.50 -1.12 14.38
CA LEU A 455 18.54 -0.61 13.01
C LEU A 455 19.70 -1.30 12.27
N ALA A 456 19.40 -1.97 11.16
CA ALA A 456 20.39 -2.62 10.32
C ALA A 456 20.28 -2.13 8.87
N ARG A 457 21.40 -1.62 8.36
CA ARG A 457 21.66 -1.59 6.93
C ARG A 457 22.60 -2.72 6.61
N GLU A 458 22.34 -3.42 5.51
CA GLU A 458 23.43 -4.11 4.86
C GLU A 458 24.36 -3.02 4.30
N PRO A 459 25.63 -2.95 4.72
CA PRO A 459 26.60 -2.23 3.91
C PRO A 459 26.65 -2.93 2.53
N PRO A 460 27.14 -2.27 1.47
CA PRO A 460 27.81 -2.99 0.41
C PRO A 460 29.05 -3.64 1.04
N GLY A 461 28.85 -4.81 1.64
CA GLY A 461 29.89 -5.54 2.34
C GLY A 461 30.98 -5.96 1.37
N PRO A 462 32.17 -6.34 1.86
CA PRO A 462 33.03 -7.21 1.06
C PRO A 462 32.16 -8.42 0.65
N SER A 463 32.13 -8.72 -0.65
CA SER A 463 31.35 -9.83 -1.20
C SER A 463 31.50 -11.07 -0.31
N ASP A 464 30.40 -11.60 0.25
CA ASP A 464 30.45 -12.92 0.85
C ASP A 464 30.96 -13.85 -0.26
N PRO A 465 32.10 -14.55 -0.11
CA PRO A 465 32.60 -15.45 -1.14
C PRO A 465 31.62 -16.59 -1.45
N ASN A 466 30.56 -16.74 -0.65
CA ASN A 466 29.43 -17.64 -0.85
C ASN A 466 28.18 -16.97 -1.46
N ASP A 467 28.09 -15.64 -1.54
CA ASP A 467 27.05 -14.94 -2.30
C ASP A 467 27.52 -14.69 -3.74
N VAL A 468 27.71 -15.79 -4.46
CA VAL A 468 28.05 -15.80 -5.88
C VAL A 468 27.24 -16.91 -6.52
N CYS A 469 26.60 -16.65 -7.66
CA CYS A 469 25.94 -17.69 -8.43
C CYS A 469 26.94 -18.76 -8.89
N ARG A 470 26.65 -20.03 -8.62
CA ARG A 470 27.47 -21.18 -9.02
C ARG A 470 26.59 -22.16 -9.81
N ALA A 471 27.12 -22.72 -10.89
CA ALA A 471 26.39 -23.72 -11.67
C ALA A 471 26.04 -24.98 -10.85
N ASP A 472 26.91 -25.34 -9.89
CA ASP A 472 26.72 -26.48 -8.98
C ASP A 472 25.61 -26.27 -7.94
N ASP A 473 25.18 -25.03 -7.70
CA ASP A 473 24.07 -24.69 -6.81
C ASP A 473 22.69 -24.86 -7.50
N ARG A 474 22.66 -25.15 -8.81
CA ARG A 474 21.43 -25.21 -9.61
C ARG A 474 20.51 -26.34 -9.17
N THR A 475 19.24 -26.00 -8.96
CA THR A 475 18.16 -26.92 -8.59
C THR A 475 17.16 -27.16 -9.73
N TYR A 476 17.12 -26.30 -10.75
CA TYR A 476 16.27 -26.49 -11.93
C TYR A 476 16.46 -27.87 -12.58
N SER A 477 15.37 -28.64 -12.67
CA SER A 477 15.38 -30.00 -13.18
C SER A 477 15.12 -30.07 -14.68
N THR A 478 15.98 -30.78 -15.40
CA THR A 478 15.79 -31.10 -16.82
C THR A 478 14.89 -32.32 -17.05
N GLU A 479 14.41 -32.99 -15.99
CA GLU A 479 13.53 -34.16 -16.06
C GLU A 479 12.28 -33.88 -16.92
N ALA A 480 11.90 -34.87 -17.74
CA ALA A 480 10.70 -34.82 -18.55
C ALA A 480 9.48 -35.23 -17.70
N VAL A 481 8.50 -34.33 -17.62
CA VAL A 481 7.19 -34.61 -17.03
C VAL A 481 6.25 -35.26 -18.05
N ALA A 482 5.14 -35.84 -17.57
CA ALA A 482 4.09 -36.37 -18.45
C ALA A 482 3.57 -35.27 -19.39
N ALA A 483 3.35 -35.62 -20.66
CA ALA A 483 2.81 -34.69 -21.65
C ALA A 483 1.37 -34.29 -21.28
N GLY A 484 1.09 -32.99 -21.30
CA GLY A 484 -0.27 -32.47 -21.18
C GLY A 484 -1.06 -32.59 -22.47
N SER A 485 -2.34 -32.22 -22.41
CA SER A 485 -3.28 -32.19 -23.52
C SER A 485 -3.92 -30.81 -23.64
N HIS A 486 -4.11 -30.36 -24.88
CA HIS A 486 -4.90 -29.17 -25.20
C HIS A 486 -6.40 -29.51 -25.18
N MET A 487 -7.23 -28.58 -24.72
CA MET A 487 -8.69 -28.69 -24.82
C MET A 487 -9.11 -28.51 -26.29
N GLU A 488 -9.91 -29.44 -26.82
CA GLU A 488 -10.54 -29.27 -28.13
C GLU A 488 -11.61 -28.18 -28.08
N TRP A 489 -11.54 -27.21 -29.01
CA TRP A 489 -12.42 -26.04 -28.99
C TRP A 489 -13.91 -26.38 -29.11
N ILE A 490 -14.25 -27.52 -29.71
CA ILE A 490 -15.64 -28.00 -29.82
C ILE A 490 -16.30 -28.17 -28.43
N LEU A 491 -15.53 -28.44 -27.38
CA LEU A 491 -16.01 -28.60 -26.00
C LEU A 491 -16.50 -27.28 -25.38
N MET A 492 -16.16 -26.11 -25.96
CA MET A 492 -16.72 -24.81 -25.56
C MET A 492 -18.16 -24.59 -26.04
N ASN A 493 -18.67 -25.42 -26.97
CA ASN A 493 -20.04 -25.27 -27.46
C ASN A 493 -21.06 -25.79 -26.42
N PRO A 494 -22.14 -25.04 -26.12
CA PRO A 494 -23.17 -25.47 -25.17
C PRO A 494 -23.82 -26.83 -25.47
N GLU A 495 -23.86 -27.26 -26.75
CA GLU A 495 -24.37 -28.59 -27.15
C GLU A 495 -23.51 -29.75 -26.63
N TYR A 496 -22.23 -29.48 -26.31
CA TYR A 496 -21.27 -30.45 -25.78
C TYR A 496 -21.05 -30.25 -24.27
N ALA A 497 -21.86 -29.40 -23.61
CA ALA A 497 -21.89 -29.26 -22.16
C ALA A 497 -22.17 -30.64 -21.51
N ALA A 498 -21.27 -31.05 -20.62
CA ALA A 498 -21.24 -32.38 -19.96
C ALA A 498 -21.02 -33.60 -20.89
N SER A 499 -20.46 -33.43 -22.09
CA SER A 499 -19.96 -34.53 -22.93
C SER A 499 -18.80 -35.33 -22.31
N THR A 500 -18.02 -34.73 -21.40
CA THR A 500 -16.89 -35.38 -20.70
C THR A 500 -16.85 -35.07 -19.21
N GLY A 501 -16.67 -36.13 -18.43
CA GLY A 501 -16.41 -36.08 -16.99
C GLY A 501 -15.06 -35.47 -16.65
N LYS A 502 -14.11 -35.41 -17.59
CA LYS A 502 -12.71 -35.05 -17.33
C LYS A 502 -12.51 -33.59 -16.93
N ARG A 503 -11.65 -33.40 -15.92
CA ARG A 503 -11.08 -32.13 -15.48
C ARG A 503 -9.58 -32.30 -15.30
N TYR A 504 -8.85 -31.21 -15.43
CA TYR A 504 -7.42 -31.17 -15.16
C TYR A 504 -7.13 -30.36 -13.89
N ILE A 505 -6.01 -30.63 -13.24
CA ILE A 505 -5.46 -29.75 -12.21
C ILE A 505 -3.99 -29.53 -12.54
N THR A 506 -3.64 -28.33 -13.00
CA THR A 506 -2.24 -27.99 -13.34
C THR A 506 -1.53 -27.50 -12.09
N ILE A 507 -0.39 -28.10 -11.75
CA ILE A 507 0.43 -27.66 -10.62
C ILE A 507 1.81 -27.28 -11.17
N VAL A 508 2.25 -26.06 -10.86
CA VAL A 508 3.50 -25.45 -11.33
C VAL A 508 4.45 -25.32 -10.14
N ASN A 509 5.63 -25.94 -10.24
CA ASN A 509 6.67 -25.92 -9.21
C ASN A 509 7.82 -24.98 -9.61
N LEU A 510 7.86 -23.80 -8.99
CA LEU A 510 8.95 -22.82 -9.11
C LEU A 510 9.69 -22.67 -7.79
N THR A 511 9.94 -23.79 -7.12
CA THR A 511 10.72 -23.91 -5.89
C THR A 511 11.98 -24.75 -6.15
N PRO A 512 13.02 -24.68 -5.30
CA PRO A 512 14.17 -25.58 -5.39
C PRO A 512 13.88 -27.03 -4.92
N HIS A 513 12.63 -27.32 -4.52
CA HIS A 513 12.21 -28.60 -3.94
C HIS A 513 11.38 -29.42 -4.93
N ARG A 514 11.49 -30.75 -4.92
CA ARG A 514 10.53 -31.60 -5.66
C ARG A 514 9.22 -31.68 -4.88
N PHE A 515 8.09 -31.54 -5.57
CA PHE A 515 6.80 -31.95 -5.01
C PHE A 515 6.63 -33.44 -5.32
N LYS A 516 6.79 -34.27 -4.29
CA LYS A 516 6.70 -35.72 -4.39
C LYS A 516 5.29 -36.17 -4.06
N LEU A 517 4.67 -36.94 -4.94
CA LEU A 517 3.40 -37.57 -4.63
C LEU A 517 3.63 -38.67 -3.60
N ASP A 518 2.96 -38.56 -2.46
CA ASP A 518 3.00 -39.55 -1.38
C ASP A 518 2.05 -40.70 -1.71
N HIS A 519 0.76 -40.39 -1.78
CA HIS A 519 -0.29 -41.33 -2.14
C HIS A 519 -1.52 -40.61 -2.72
N THR A 520 -2.42 -41.40 -3.32
CA THR A 520 -3.75 -40.94 -3.73
C THR A 520 -4.80 -41.98 -3.38
N HIS A 521 -6.04 -41.53 -3.27
CA HIS A 521 -7.21 -42.38 -3.40
C HIS A 521 -8.30 -41.66 -4.22
N SER A 522 -9.17 -42.43 -4.87
CA SER A 522 -10.33 -41.89 -5.58
C SER A 522 -11.51 -42.87 -5.58
N TYR A 523 -12.72 -42.33 -5.65
CA TYR A 523 -13.97 -43.09 -5.65
C TYR A 523 -14.90 -42.53 -6.72
N GLN A 524 -15.47 -43.44 -7.53
CA GLN A 524 -16.30 -43.12 -8.71
C GLN A 524 -15.60 -42.22 -9.76
N MET A 525 -14.28 -42.34 -9.89
CA MET A 525 -13.51 -41.73 -10.98
C MET A 525 -13.14 -42.77 -12.05
N SER A 526 -13.25 -42.39 -13.31
CA SER A 526 -12.78 -43.15 -14.48
C SER A 526 -11.24 -43.13 -14.56
N GLU A 527 -10.60 -42.03 -14.14
CA GLU A 527 -9.15 -41.86 -14.00
C GLU A 527 -8.85 -40.83 -12.89
N PHE A 528 -7.83 -41.06 -12.07
CA PHE A 528 -7.31 -40.08 -11.11
C PHE A 528 -5.77 -40.14 -11.12
N ASN A 529 -5.17 -39.31 -11.97
CA ASN A 529 -3.77 -39.45 -12.42
C ASN A 529 -2.95 -38.23 -11.98
N PHE A 530 -2.34 -38.37 -10.80
CA PHE A 530 -1.40 -37.43 -10.20
C PHE A 530 0.02 -38.00 -10.21
N GLY A 531 1.03 -37.16 -10.00
CA GLY A 531 2.43 -37.59 -9.96
C GLY A 531 3.39 -36.50 -9.51
N ASP A 532 4.65 -36.88 -9.36
CA ASP A 532 5.75 -35.99 -8.98
C ASP A 532 5.90 -34.79 -9.92
N ILE A 533 6.38 -33.68 -9.36
CA ILE A 533 6.61 -32.42 -10.06
C ILE A 533 8.01 -31.91 -9.72
N PRO A 534 8.99 -32.10 -10.62
CA PRO A 534 10.36 -31.64 -10.39
C PRO A 534 10.48 -30.11 -10.24
N PRO A 535 11.55 -29.62 -9.59
CA PRO A 535 11.87 -28.20 -9.53
C PRO A 535 11.90 -27.55 -10.93
N GLY A 536 11.17 -26.46 -11.14
CA GLY A 536 11.09 -25.75 -12.42
C GLY A 536 10.19 -26.38 -13.48
N ARG A 537 9.37 -27.37 -13.11
CA ARG A 537 8.43 -28.06 -14.00
C ARG A 537 6.98 -27.86 -13.58
N ALA A 538 6.06 -28.18 -14.48
CA ALA A 538 4.63 -28.18 -14.24
C ALA A 538 4.01 -29.52 -14.66
N ARG A 539 2.98 -29.99 -13.95
CA ARG A 539 2.24 -31.20 -14.31
C ARG A 539 0.76 -30.89 -14.45
N GLN A 540 0.17 -31.26 -15.58
CA GLN A 540 -1.28 -31.31 -15.76
C GLN A 540 -1.77 -32.66 -15.21
N ASN A 541 -2.40 -32.65 -14.04
CA ASN A 541 -2.96 -33.83 -13.40
C ASN A 541 -4.40 -34.07 -13.89
N ILE A 542 -4.90 -35.31 -13.84
CA ILE A 542 -6.22 -35.67 -14.36
C ILE A 542 -7.16 -36.09 -13.22
N ALA A 543 -8.34 -35.49 -13.18
CA ALA A 543 -9.48 -35.94 -12.38
C ALA A 543 -10.67 -36.21 -13.31
N HIS A 544 -10.88 -37.47 -13.68
CA HIS A 544 -11.95 -37.89 -14.59
C HIS A 544 -13.11 -38.49 -13.79
N TYR A 545 -14.09 -37.66 -13.47
CA TYR A 545 -15.35 -38.05 -12.83
C TYR A 545 -16.12 -39.04 -13.72
N THR A 546 -16.65 -40.14 -13.17
CA THR A 546 -17.22 -41.20 -14.02
C THR A 546 -18.63 -40.89 -14.52
N GLU A 547 -18.87 -41.22 -15.78
CA GLU A 547 -20.15 -41.06 -16.49
C GLU A 547 -20.96 -42.37 -16.54
N LYS A 548 -20.49 -43.42 -15.86
CA LYS A 548 -21.12 -44.74 -15.84
C LYS A 548 -22.44 -44.71 -15.05
N GLY A 549 -23.52 -45.15 -15.68
CA GLY A 549 -24.83 -45.27 -15.01
C GLY A 549 -24.77 -46.18 -13.78
N GLY A 550 -25.45 -45.78 -12.70
CA GLY A 550 -25.45 -46.47 -11.41
C GLY A 550 -24.47 -45.90 -10.37
N THR A 551 -23.72 -44.85 -10.71
CA THR A 551 -22.99 -44.02 -9.73
C THR A 551 -23.86 -42.91 -9.16
N ASN A 552 -23.40 -42.28 -8.08
CA ASN A 552 -24.06 -41.12 -7.49
C ASN A 552 -23.06 -39.95 -7.54
N PRO A 553 -23.31 -38.90 -8.35
CA PRO A 553 -22.33 -37.85 -8.57
C PRO A 553 -22.05 -37.05 -7.28
N VAL A 554 -22.94 -37.06 -6.29
CA VAL A 554 -22.82 -36.30 -5.03
C VAL A 554 -21.67 -36.80 -4.13
N ASP A 555 -21.26 -38.06 -4.23
CA ASP A 555 -20.17 -38.64 -3.42
C ASP A 555 -18.92 -39.03 -4.23
N THR A 556 -18.78 -38.54 -5.47
CA THR A 556 -17.58 -38.75 -6.29
C THR A 556 -16.45 -37.84 -5.81
N ASN A 557 -15.34 -38.44 -5.35
CA ASN A 557 -14.25 -37.75 -4.65
C ASN A 557 -12.89 -38.36 -4.97
N GLY A 558 -11.82 -37.57 -4.92
CA GLY A 558 -10.44 -38.05 -4.97
C GLY A 558 -9.47 -37.07 -4.31
N GLU A 559 -8.45 -37.59 -3.63
CA GLU A 559 -7.46 -36.80 -2.89
C GLU A 559 -6.05 -37.22 -3.30
N ALA A 560 -5.17 -36.24 -3.52
CA ALA A 560 -3.76 -36.43 -3.84
C ALA A 560 -2.88 -35.70 -2.82
N TYR A 561 -2.02 -36.46 -2.13
CA TYR A 561 -1.19 -36.01 -1.02
C TYR A 561 0.26 -35.80 -1.48
N TYR A 562 0.82 -34.63 -1.18
CA TYR A 562 2.17 -34.24 -1.61
C TYR A 562 3.08 -33.92 -0.41
N ASN A 563 4.31 -34.42 -0.47
CA ASN A 563 5.42 -33.99 0.39
C ASN A 563 6.36 -33.06 -0.41
N ILE A 564 6.88 -32.00 0.21
CA ILE A 564 7.89 -31.11 -0.40
C ILE A 564 9.29 -31.58 0.01
N GLU A 565 10.03 -32.20 -0.90
CA GLU A 565 11.31 -32.86 -0.59
C GLU A 565 12.35 -31.89 0.01
N GLY A 566 12.96 -32.31 1.13
CA GLY A 566 13.92 -31.50 1.88
C GLY A 566 13.31 -30.54 2.89
N THR A 567 11.99 -30.60 3.13
CA THR A 567 11.27 -29.82 4.16
C THR A 567 10.34 -30.73 4.97
N ASP A 568 9.68 -30.19 6.00
CA ASP A 568 8.57 -30.86 6.71
C ASP A 568 7.18 -30.59 6.09
N LYS A 569 7.12 -29.77 5.01
CA LYS A 569 5.87 -29.24 4.46
C LYS A 569 5.14 -30.22 3.56
N LYS A 570 3.80 -30.17 3.65
CA LYS A 570 2.88 -31.02 2.89
C LYS A 570 1.70 -30.20 2.35
N PHE A 571 1.11 -30.65 1.26
CA PHE A 571 -0.15 -30.10 0.75
C PHE A 571 -1.03 -31.19 0.13
N VAL A 572 -2.33 -30.88 -0.02
CA VAL A 572 -3.32 -31.82 -0.56
C VAL A 572 -4.12 -31.14 -1.67
N ILE A 573 -4.39 -31.88 -2.74
CA ILE A 573 -5.33 -31.50 -3.78
C ILE A 573 -6.54 -32.43 -3.69
N ARG A 574 -7.75 -31.87 -3.67
CA ARG A 574 -8.99 -32.66 -3.68
C ARG A 574 -9.83 -32.32 -4.89
N ALA A 575 -10.32 -33.35 -5.58
CA ALA A 575 -11.35 -33.25 -6.60
C ALA A 575 -12.65 -33.78 -5.99
N THR A 576 -13.66 -32.92 -5.87
CA THR A 576 -14.91 -33.16 -5.14
C THR A 576 -16.10 -32.58 -5.91
N THR A 577 -17.32 -32.87 -5.48
CA THR A 577 -18.54 -32.30 -6.06
C THR A 577 -19.33 -31.46 -5.07
N HIS A 578 -20.00 -30.42 -5.56
CA HIS A 578 -21.00 -29.64 -4.82
C HIS A 578 -22.30 -29.68 -5.63
N ILE A 579 -23.34 -30.36 -5.14
CA ILE A 579 -24.57 -30.60 -5.91
C ILE A 579 -25.80 -30.34 -5.03
N PRO A 580 -26.81 -29.56 -5.50
CA PRO A 580 -26.88 -28.86 -6.79
C PRO A 580 -26.05 -27.56 -6.80
N ASP A 581 -25.36 -27.29 -7.91
CA ASP A 581 -24.61 -26.06 -8.20
C ASP A 581 -24.43 -25.97 -9.74
N ASP A 582 -24.25 -24.76 -10.29
CA ASP A 582 -24.03 -24.56 -11.73
C ASP A 582 -22.65 -25.06 -12.19
N TYR A 583 -21.67 -25.06 -11.28
CA TYR A 583 -20.32 -25.63 -11.48
C TYR A 583 -20.13 -26.84 -10.55
N PRO A 584 -20.83 -27.96 -10.75
CA PRO A 584 -20.97 -29.01 -9.72
C PRO A 584 -19.66 -29.76 -9.35
N LYS A 585 -18.56 -29.48 -10.04
CA LYS A 585 -17.22 -30.02 -9.78
C LYS A 585 -16.34 -28.94 -9.14
N ARG A 586 -15.52 -29.36 -8.19
CA ARG A 586 -14.70 -28.49 -7.37
C ARG A 586 -13.28 -29.05 -7.26
N THR A 587 -12.30 -28.16 -7.36
CA THR A 587 -10.93 -28.42 -6.97
C THR A 587 -10.64 -27.67 -5.68
N VAL A 588 -10.33 -28.39 -4.60
CA VAL A 588 -9.84 -27.78 -3.35
C VAL A 588 -8.33 -27.91 -3.31
N VAL A 589 -7.66 -26.76 -3.21
CA VAL A 589 -6.24 -26.68 -2.90
C VAL A 589 -6.09 -26.44 -1.40
N ASP A 590 -5.46 -27.37 -0.69
CA ASP A 590 -5.25 -27.34 0.76
C ASP A 590 -3.76 -27.25 1.07
N LEU A 591 -3.31 -26.04 1.37
CA LEU A 591 -1.94 -25.69 1.74
C LEU A 591 -1.81 -25.43 3.25
N SER A 592 -2.75 -25.90 4.08
CA SER A 592 -2.66 -25.71 5.53
C SER A 592 -1.46 -26.45 6.15
N GLY A 593 -0.94 -27.51 5.51
CA GLY A 593 0.34 -28.14 5.85
C GLY A 593 1.60 -27.37 5.38
N MET A 594 1.40 -26.21 4.74
CA MET A 594 2.42 -25.21 4.41
C MET A 594 2.23 -23.90 5.19
N ASP A 595 1.24 -23.83 6.09
CA ASP A 595 0.77 -22.61 6.78
C ASP A 595 0.24 -21.51 5.82
N LEU A 596 -0.33 -21.91 4.67
CA LEU A 596 -0.80 -21.02 3.59
C LEU A 596 -2.30 -21.11 3.26
N GLY A 597 -3.09 -21.79 4.10
CA GLY A 597 -4.56 -21.81 3.96
C GLY A 597 -5.06 -22.68 2.82
N GLN A 598 -6.33 -22.49 2.46
CA GLN A 598 -7.05 -23.33 1.51
C GLN A 598 -7.92 -22.50 0.57
N ARG A 599 -8.12 -22.96 -0.68
CA ARG A 599 -9.10 -22.39 -1.61
C ARG A 599 -9.88 -23.48 -2.33
N GLU A 600 -11.21 -23.38 -2.28
CA GLU A 600 -12.14 -24.14 -3.11
C GLU A 600 -12.36 -23.35 -4.42
N TYR A 601 -12.10 -23.98 -5.56
CA TYR A 601 -12.33 -23.43 -6.88
C TYR A 601 -13.57 -24.07 -7.52
N MET A 602 -14.34 -23.28 -8.26
CA MET A 602 -15.28 -23.81 -9.25
C MET A 602 -14.47 -24.30 -10.46
N ASP A 603 -14.64 -25.57 -10.87
CA ASP A 603 -13.94 -26.09 -12.05
C ASP A 603 -14.54 -25.46 -13.33
N PRO A 604 -13.80 -24.64 -14.11
CA PRO A 604 -14.41 -23.73 -15.08
C PRO A 604 -15.23 -24.41 -16.17
N GLU A 605 -14.63 -25.35 -16.89
CA GLU A 605 -15.26 -26.05 -18.00
C GLU A 605 -14.66 -27.44 -18.20
N GLN A 606 -15.22 -28.18 -19.14
CA GLN A 606 -14.72 -29.48 -19.58
C GLN A 606 -13.30 -29.42 -20.12
N GLU A 607 -12.43 -30.29 -19.62
CA GLU A 607 -11.02 -30.38 -20.03
C GLU A 607 -10.23 -29.06 -19.89
N THR A 608 -10.72 -28.14 -19.06
CA THR A 608 -10.02 -26.94 -18.58
C THR A 608 -9.42 -27.23 -17.19
N PRO A 609 -8.17 -26.82 -16.89
CA PRO A 609 -7.59 -27.01 -15.57
C PRO A 609 -7.92 -25.88 -14.58
N VAL A 610 -8.11 -26.24 -13.31
CA VAL A 610 -7.76 -25.32 -12.21
C VAL A 610 -6.24 -25.34 -12.06
N THR A 611 -5.61 -24.19 -11.82
CA THR A 611 -4.15 -24.06 -11.81
C THR A 611 -3.63 -23.57 -10.47
N LEU A 612 -2.57 -24.22 -9.98
CA LEU A 612 -1.82 -23.87 -8.77
C LEU A 612 -0.37 -23.55 -9.15
N VAL A 613 0.10 -22.36 -8.77
CA VAL A 613 1.52 -21.98 -8.87
C VAL A 613 2.09 -21.83 -7.47
N ILE A 614 3.24 -22.45 -7.21
CA ILE A 614 3.99 -22.34 -5.96
C ILE A 614 5.44 -21.93 -6.28
N THR A 615 5.95 -20.92 -5.59
CA THR A 615 7.36 -20.51 -5.63
C THR A 615 7.88 -20.21 -4.21
N GLY A 616 9.16 -19.86 -4.08
CA GLY A 616 9.83 -19.68 -2.80
C GLY A 616 10.50 -20.95 -2.27
N SER A 617 10.86 -20.97 -0.99
CA SER A 617 11.47 -22.12 -0.30
C SER A 617 11.20 -22.06 1.20
N GLU A 618 11.55 -23.09 1.97
CA GLU A 618 11.33 -23.08 3.43
C GLU A 618 11.99 -21.87 4.14
N LYS A 619 13.17 -21.43 3.68
CA LYS A 619 13.90 -20.28 4.28
C LYS A 619 13.53 -18.94 3.68
N TYR A 620 13.16 -18.91 2.39
CA TYR A 620 12.65 -17.69 1.77
C TYR A 620 11.18 -17.43 2.12
N GLY A 621 10.47 -18.48 2.56
CA GLY A 621 9.02 -18.63 2.57
C GLY A 621 8.45 -18.98 1.21
N PHE A 622 7.26 -19.55 1.21
CA PHE A 622 6.52 -19.95 0.00
C PHE A 622 5.49 -18.88 -0.40
N ILE A 623 5.33 -18.66 -1.71
CA ILE A 623 4.37 -17.73 -2.32
C ILE A 623 3.51 -18.55 -3.29
N THR A 624 2.18 -18.36 -3.28
CA THR A 624 1.24 -19.22 -4.01
C THR A 624 0.10 -18.47 -4.66
N SER A 625 -0.50 -19.07 -5.69
CA SER A 625 -1.60 -18.48 -6.47
C SER A 625 -2.99 -18.55 -5.82
N LEU A 626 -3.09 -18.84 -4.51
CA LEU A 626 -4.38 -18.83 -3.82
C LEU A 626 -5.00 -17.42 -3.75
N THR A 627 -4.16 -16.40 -3.61
CA THR A 627 -4.55 -14.99 -3.46
C THR A 627 -3.59 -14.06 -4.20
N HIS A 628 -4.09 -12.93 -4.69
CA HIS A 628 -3.24 -11.84 -5.17
C HIS A 628 -2.47 -11.19 -4.00
N GLY A 629 -1.23 -10.77 -4.27
CA GLY A 629 -0.48 -9.88 -3.39
C GLY A 629 -0.92 -8.40 -3.55
N PRO A 630 -0.23 -7.44 -2.91
CA PRO A 630 -0.56 -6.00 -2.98
C PRO A 630 -0.47 -5.36 -4.37
N GLY A 631 0.20 -6.01 -5.32
CA GLY A 631 0.35 -5.53 -6.71
C GLY A 631 1.79 -5.17 -7.07
N ASN A 632 2.53 -4.46 -6.21
CA ASN A 632 3.94 -4.04 -6.37
C ASN A 632 4.98 -5.18 -6.30
N TRP A 633 4.87 -6.17 -7.19
CA TRP A 633 5.75 -7.34 -7.19
C TRP A 633 7.19 -7.02 -7.60
N MET A 634 7.44 -6.01 -8.47
CA MET A 634 8.81 -5.68 -8.87
C MET A 634 9.58 -5.07 -7.69
N ARG A 635 8.96 -4.13 -6.96
CA ARG A 635 9.54 -3.48 -5.79
C ARG A 635 9.86 -4.49 -4.68
N HIS A 636 9.01 -5.48 -4.48
CA HIS A 636 9.27 -6.59 -3.56
C HIS A 636 10.47 -7.45 -3.98
N LEU A 637 10.65 -7.68 -5.29
CA LEU A 637 11.79 -8.39 -5.84
C LEU A 637 13.00 -7.48 -6.14
N TYR A 638 13.03 -6.23 -5.65
CA TYR A 638 14.07 -5.24 -6.00
C TYR A 638 15.48 -5.80 -5.84
N ASP A 639 15.82 -6.40 -4.70
CA ASP A 639 17.16 -6.95 -4.48
C ASP A 639 17.53 -8.16 -5.36
N VAL A 640 16.53 -8.81 -5.99
CA VAL A 640 16.71 -9.91 -6.95
C VAL A 640 16.85 -9.39 -8.38
N ILE A 641 16.13 -8.32 -8.74
CA ILE A 641 16.01 -7.85 -10.14
C ILE A 641 16.75 -6.54 -10.45
N LYS A 642 17.12 -5.72 -9.45
CA LYS A 642 17.72 -4.38 -9.64
C LYS A 642 18.91 -4.37 -10.59
N ASP A 643 19.76 -5.39 -10.52
CA ASP A 643 20.98 -5.52 -11.31
C ASP A 643 20.80 -6.22 -12.67
N ARG A 644 19.62 -6.79 -12.93
CA ARG A 644 19.25 -7.41 -14.21
C ARG A 644 18.86 -6.33 -15.21
N ASN A 645 19.18 -6.53 -16.48
CA ASN A 645 18.63 -5.69 -17.54
C ASN A 645 17.12 -5.97 -17.72
N ILE A 646 16.36 -5.03 -18.28
CA ILE A 646 14.94 -5.24 -18.59
C ILE A 646 14.73 -6.45 -19.53
N GLN A 647 15.65 -6.71 -20.46
CA GLN A 647 15.65 -7.94 -21.29
C GLN A 647 15.93 -9.24 -20.51
N HIS A 648 16.22 -9.18 -19.22
CA HIS A 648 16.41 -10.32 -18.33
C HIS A 648 15.33 -10.45 -17.27
N ILE A 649 14.27 -9.65 -17.35
CA ILE A 649 13.07 -9.74 -16.52
C ILE A 649 11.93 -10.30 -17.36
N ILE A 650 11.10 -11.14 -16.74
CA ILE A 650 9.82 -11.54 -17.31
C ILE A 650 8.67 -10.83 -16.59
N MET A 651 7.64 -10.44 -17.32
CA MET A 651 6.46 -9.76 -16.78
C MET A 651 5.18 -10.21 -17.49
N PRO A 652 4.02 -10.19 -16.81
CA PRO A 652 2.74 -10.30 -17.49
C PRO A 652 2.49 -9.07 -18.37
N GLY A 653 1.82 -9.28 -19.50
CA GLY A 653 1.29 -8.20 -20.32
C GLY A 653 -0.13 -8.47 -20.78
N THR A 654 -0.83 -7.41 -21.18
CA THR A 654 -2.21 -7.49 -21.66
C THR A 654 -2.33 -6.95 -23.08
N HIS A 655 -3.06 -7.70 -23.91
CA HIS A 655 -3.32 -7.33 -25.29
C HIS A 655 -4.60 -6.49 -25.41
N ASP A 656 -4.53 -5.46 -26.27
CA ASP A 656 -5.57 -4.44 -26.44
C ASP A 656 -6.06 -3.90 -25.08
N SER A 657 -5.11 -3.50 -24.22
CA SER A 657 -5.29 -3.46 -22.76
C SER A 657 -6.52 -2.70 -22.26
N GLY A 658 -6.88 -1.57 -22.86
CA GLY A 658 -8.04 -0.77 -22.45
C GLY A 658 -9.39 -1.27 -22.98
N MET A 659 -9.41 -2.39 -23.69
CA MET A 659 -10.64 -3.09 -24.10
C MET A 659 -11.15 -4.00 -22.98
N SER A 660 -11.25 -3.44 -21.77
CA SER A 660 -11.89 -4.03 -20.58
C SER A 660 -13.42 -3.95 -20.62
N THR A 661 -13.94 -3.15 -21.55
CA THR A 661 -15.35 -2.85 -21.75
C THR A 661 -15.60 -2.52 -23.23
N ILE A 662 -16.88 -2.39 -23.61
CA ILE A 662 -17.30 -1.88 -24.92
C ILE A 662 -18.11 -0.61 -24.70
N SER A 663 -17.48 0.54 -24.93
CA SER A 663 -18.06 1.86 -24.62
C SER A 663 -18.97 2.42 -25.72
N GLY A 664 -18.94 1.85 -26.93
CA GLY A 664 -19.88 2.19 -28.00
C GLY A 664 -19.70 3.60 -28.60
N HIS A 665 -18.54 4.25 -28.40
CA HIS A 665 -18.23 5.51 -29.06
C HIS A 665 -18.00 5.32 -30.57
N LEU A 666 -17.71 4.09 -31.01
CA LEU A 666 -17.73 3.68 -32.41
C LEU A 666 -19.04 2.96 -32.75
N VAL A 667 -19.77 3.47 -33.73
CA VAL A 667 -20.97 2.82 -34.30
C VAL A 667 -20.52 1.83 -35.37
N SER A 668 -20.05 0.67 -34.93
CA SER A 668 -19.53 -0.41 -35.78
C SER A 668 -19.94 -1.79 -35.21
N GLY A 669 -19.59 -2.87 -35.90
CA GLY A 669 -20.05 -4.24 -35.59
C GLY A 669 -19.41 -4.92 -34.37
N GLY A 670 -18.61 -4.21 -33.57
CA GLY A 670 -17.93 -4.77 -32.41
C GLY A 670 -18.82 -4.89 -31.18
N SER A 671 -18.65 -5.99 -30.45
CA SER A 671 -19.43 -6.41 -29.28
C SER A 671 -18.51 -7.06 -28.23
N PRO A 672 -18.97 -7.26 -26.98
CA PRO A 672 -18.15 -7.94 -25.95
C PRO A 672 -17.61 -9.29 -26.41
N THR A 673 -18.44 -10.09 -27.08
CA THR A 673 -18.07 -11.41 -27.63
C THR A 673 -16.88 -11.38 -28.59
N ASN A 674 -16.83 -10.40 -29.50
CA ASN A 674 -15.93 -10.43 -30.66
C ASN A 674 -14.88 -9.31 -30.68
N THR A 675 -14.88 -8.42 -29.68
CA THR A 675 -14.01 -7.23 -29.63
C THR A 675 -13.37 -6.98 -28.25
N GLN A 676 -14.00 -7.40 -27.15
CA GLN A 676 -13.45 -7.16 -25.81
C GLN A 676 -12.37 -8.21 -25.50
N THR A 677 -11.17 -7.75 -25.14
CA THR A 677 -9.98 -8.61 -24.90
C THR A 677 -9.59 -8.70 -23.43
N GLN A 678 -10.08 -7.81 -22.58
CA GLN A 678 -9.83 -7.84 -21.13
C GLN A 678 -11.15 -7.81 -20.34
N GLY A 679 -11.12 -8.32 -19.11
CA GLY A 679 -12.25 -8.24 -18.17
C GLY A 679 -12.05 -7.23 -17.04
N LEU A 680 -10.86 -6.64 -16.95
CA LEU A 680 -10.40 -5.77 -15.86
C LEU A 680 -9.92 -4.45 -16.45
N ASN A 681 -10.09 -3.34 -15.75
CA ASN A 681 -9.53 -2.05 -16.16
C ASN A 681 -8.00 -2.00 -15.95
N ILE A 682 -7.33 -0.94 -16.41
CA ILE A 682 -5.87 -0.80 -16.29
C ILE A 682 -5.40 -0.88 -14.82
N TYR A 683 -6.15 -0.31 -13.87
CA TYR A 683 -5.83 -0.41 -12.44
C TYR A 683 -5.79 -1.87 -11.95
N ASP A 684 -6.84 -2.66 -12.22
CA ASP A 684 -6.89 -4.05 -11.77
C ASP A 684 -5.97 -4.98 -12.58
N GLN A 685 -5.67 -4.66 -13.85
CA GLN A 685 -4.61 -5.33 -14.62
C GLN A 685 -3.22 -5.10 -13.99
N LEU A 686 -2.92 -3.88 -13.54
CA LEU A 686 -1.69 -3.56 -12.82
C LEU A 686 -1.59 -4.34 -11.49
N ARG A 687 -2.70 -4.47 -10.76
CA ARG A 687 -2.77 -5.29 -9.52
C ARG A 687 -2.65 -6.78 -9.79
N ALA A 688 -3.22 -7.29 -10.88
CA ALA A 688 -3.04 -8.66 -11.39
C ALA A 688 -1.62 -8.93 -11.90
N GLY A 689 -0.74 -7.90 -11.91
CA GLY A 689 0.70 -8.02 -12.10
C GLY A 689 1.23 -7.52 -13.45
N ALA A 690 0.36 -7.07 -14.37
CA ALA A 690 0.79 -6.63 -15.69
C ALA A 690 1.74 -5.41 -15.61
N ARG A 691 2.82 -5.45 -16.39
CA ARG A 691 3.80 -4.34 -16.52
C ARG A 691 4.07 -3.95 -17.96
N TRP A 692 3.45 -4.64 -18.91
CA TRP A 692 3.50 -4.35 -20.33
C TRP A 692 2.09 -4.27 -20.91
N PHE A 693 1.73 -3.14 -21.50
CA PHE A 693 0.38 -2.86 -21.97
C PHE A 693 0.41 -2.53 -23.47
N ASP A 694 -0.31 -3.31 -24.30
CA ASP A 694 -0.58 -2.97 -25.70
C ASP A 694 -1.79 -2.04 -25.77
N LEU A 695 -1.55 -0.74 -25.62
CA LEU A 695 -2.58 0.27 -25.46
C LEU A 695 -2.82 1.00 -26.78
N ARG A 696 -3.77 0.50 -27.58
CA ARG A 696 -4.09 1.07 -28.88
C ARG A 696 -5.16 2.16 -28.75
N ILE A 697 -4.84 3.38 -29.17
CA ILE A 697 -5.67 4.58 -28.93
C ILE A 697 -6.02 5.28 -30.24
N ALA A 698 -7.27 5.70 -30.35
CA ALA A 698 -7.76 6.56 -31.42
C ALA A 698 -8.50 7.79 -30.87
N SER A 699 -8.51 8.89 -31.63
CA SER A 699 -9.45 9.98 -31.39
C SER A 699 -10.77 9.65 -32.10
N ILE A 700 -11.88 9.68 -31.38
CA ILE A 700 -13.20 9.34 -31.94
C ILE A 700 -13.97 10.63 -32.22
N HIS A 701 -14.06 11.00 -33.49
CA HIS A 701 -14.62 12.25 -33.97
C HIS A 701 -16.13 12.15 -34.22
N GLN A 702 -16.90 13.20 -33.94
CA GLN A 702 -18.30 13.25 -34.37
C GLN A 702 -18.43 13.26 -35.90
N THR A 703 -19.61 12.93 -36.40
CA THR A 703 -19.92 13.03 -37.84
C THR A 703 -20.02 14.48 -38.29
N THR A 704 -19.68 14.73 -39.56
CA THR A 704 -19.81 16.03 -40.25
C THR A 704 -21.19 16.67 -39.98
N PRO A 705 -21.26 17.99 -39.65
CA PRO A 705 -20.20 18.99 -39.70
C PRO A 705 -19.31 19.09 -38.45
N ASN A 706 -19.59 18.36 -37.37
CA ASN A 706 -18.95 18.57 -36.06
C ASN A 706 -17.65 17.77 -35.87
N GLU A 707 -16.91 17.50 -36.95
CA GLU A 707 -15.75 16.60 -36.97
C GLU A 707 -14.55 17.10 -36.13
N GLY A 708 -14.57 18.36 -35.70
CA GLY A 708 -13.61 18.91 -34.73
C GLY A 708 -13.90 18.55 -33.27
N ASP A 709 -15.05 17.96 -32.95
CA ASP A 709 -15.39 17.43 -31.62
C ASP A 709 -14.97 15.95 -31.54
N TYR A 710 -14.09 15.62 -30.59
CA TYR A 710 -13.54 14.27 -30.41
C TYR A 710 -13.15 14.00 -28.94
N GLY A 711 -12.97 12.72 -28.62
CA GLY A 711 -12.30 12.28 -27.39
C GLY A 711 -11.34 11.12 -27.67
N PHE A 712 -10.38 10.87 -26.78
CA PHE A 712 -9.44 9.75 -26.93
C PHE A 712 -9.96 8.49 -26.23
N TRP A 713 -10.05 7.41 -27.00
CA TRP A 713 -10.57 6.12 -26.57
C TRP A 713 -9.61 5.03 -27.01
N THR A 714 -9.51 3.98 -26.21
CA THR A 714 -8.88 2.75 -26.66
C THR A 714 -9.74 2.05 -27.70
N THR A 715 -9.13 1.31 -28.63
CA THR A 715 -9.84 0.61 -29.69
C THR A 715 -9.25 -0.76 -29.98
N HIS A 716 -10.12 -1.71 -30.30
CA HIS A 716 -9.76 -2.94 -31.01
C HIS A 716 -10.60 -2.97 -32.28
N VAL A 717 -9.91 -2.85 -33.42
CA VAL A 717 -10.49 -2.79 -34.77
C VAL A 717 -9.65 -3.62 -35.72
N ASN A 718 -10.30 -4.20 -36.73
CA ASN A 718 -9.64 -5.10 -37.70
C ASN A 718 -8.57 -4.41 -38.57
N ASN A 719 -8.70 -3.11 -38.80
CA ASN A 719 -7.75 -2.24 -39.51
C ASN A 719 -8.16 -0.78 -39.28
N GLU A 720 -7.37 -0.06 -38.49
CA GLU A 720 -7.55 1.35 -38.13
C GLU A 720 -7.44 2.32 -39.32
N LEU A 721 -6.77 1.90 -40.39
CA LEU A 721 -6.58 2.67 -41.63
C LEU A 721 -7.62 2.33 -42.71
N ALA A 722 -8.56 1.44 -42.45
CA ALA A 722 -9.63 1.11 -43.38
C ALA A 722 -10.60 2.29 -43.60
N GLU A 723 -11.33 2.28 -44.72
CA GLU A 723 -12.41 3.25 -44.96
C GLU A 723 -13.54 3.12 -43.93
N VAL A 724 -13.79 1.88 -43.48
CA VAL A 724 -14.82 1.48 -42.51
C VAL A 724 -14.22 0.42 -41.56
N PRO A 725 -13.49 0.81 -40.50
CA PRO A 725 -13.03 -0.10 -39.44
C PRO A 725 -14.19 -0.86 -38.76
N MET A 726 -13.98 -2.16 -38.58
CA MET A 726 -14.88 -3.07 -37.86
C MET A 726 -14.28 -3.39 -36.49
N GLY A 727 -15.06 -3.13 -35.43
CA GLY A 727 -14.62 -3.26 -34.04
C GLY A 727 -15.38 -2.29 -33.14
N ASN A 728 -14.79 -1.88 -32.02
CA ASN A 728 -15.38 -0.92 -31.09
C ASN A 728 -14.32 -0.22 -30.21
N THR A 729 -14.78 0.67 -29.34
CA THR A 729 -14.00 1.41 -28.36
C THR A 729 -14.09 0.80 -26.96
N GLY A 730 -13.02 0.95 -26.18
CA GLY A 730 -12.91 0.54 -24.78
C GLY A 730 -12.93 1.73 -23.83
N GLU A 731 -12.06 1.71 -22.83
CA GLU A 731 -11.84 2.78 -21.85
C GLU A 731 -11.44 4.13 -22.49
N GLY A 732 -11.84 5.22 -21.81
CA GLY A 732 -11.41 6.58 -22.14
C GLY A 732 -10.03 6.88 -21.57
N LEU A 733 -9.24 7.69 -22.28
CA LEU A 733 -7.88 8.04 -21.86
C LEU A 733 -7.84 8.72 -20.47
N SER A 734 -8.86 9.50 -20.13
CA SER A 734 -9.00 10.14 -18.80
C SER A 734 -9.03 9.14 -17.66
N ASP A 735 -9.62 7.97 -17.89
CA ASP A 735 -9.91 6.98 -16.86
C ASP A 735 -8.65 6.13 -16.66
N ILE A 736 -8.04 5.69 -17.77
CA ILE A 736 -6.70 5.06 -17.80
C ILE A 736 -5.65 5.91 -17.06
N ILE A 737 -5.65 7.25 -17.25
CA ILE A 737 -4.74 8.15 -16.53
C ILE A 737 -5.00 8.12 -15.01
N GLN A 738 -6.26 8.18 -14.59
CA GLN A 738 -6.63 8.13 -13.17
C GLN A 738 -6.25 6.78 -12.56
N GLU A 739 -6.43 5.69 -13.29
CA GLU A 739 -6.11 4.33 -12.88
C GLU A 739 -4.61 4.08 -12.72
N ILE A 740 -3.78 4.56 -13.66
CA ILE A 740 -2.32 4.54 -13.52
C ILE A 740 -1.90 5.38 -12.31
N ASN A 741 -2.50 6.56 -12.11
CA ASN A 741 -2.19 7.44 -10.99
C ASN A 741 -2.57 6.82 -9.64
N HIS A 742 -3.70 6.14 -9.58
CA HIS A 742 -4.17 5.43 -8.39
C HIS A 742 -3.22 4.29 -8.05
N PHE A 743 -2.91 3.41 -9.02
CA PHE A 743 -1.98 2.31 -8.81
C PHE A 743 -0.58 2.82 -8.39
N THR A 744 -0.02 3.81 -9.09
CA THR A 744 1.35 4.29 -8.81
C THR A 744 1.48 5.11 -7.52
N ALA A 745 0.36 5.59 -6.95
CA ALA A 745 0.33 6.17 -5.61
C ALA A 745 0.33 5.10 -4.50
N GLU A 746 -0.41 3.99 -4.69
CA GLU A 746 -0.43 2.86 -3.75
C GLU A 746 0.82 1.98 -3.85
N ASN A 747 1.39 1.86 -5.05
CA ASN A 747 2.42 0.89 -5.42
C ASN A 747 3.66 1.57 -6.05
N PRO A 748 4.41 2.41 -5.30
CA PRO A 748 5.62 3.06 -5.79
C PRO A 748 6.78 2.07 -6.02
N GLY A 749 7.65 2.39 -6.98
CA GLY A 749 8.88 1.65 -7.27
C GLY A 749 8.78 0.61 -8.38
N GLU A 750 7.66 0.56 -9.10
CA GLU A 750 7.43 -0.35 -10.23
C GLU A 750 7.95 0.23 -11.56
N VAL A 751 8.15 -0.63 -12.57
CA VAL A 751 8.47 -0.21 -13.96
C VAL A 751 7.32 -0.64 -14.86
N ILE A 752 6.64 0.32 -15.49
CA ILE A 752 5.42 0.09 -16.27
C ILE A 752 5.59 0.63 -17.68
N PHE A 753 5.46 -0.26 -18.68
CA PHE A 753 5.56 0.07 -20.10
C PHE A 753 4.18 0.11 -20.76
N PHE A 754 3.82 1.25 -21.34
CA PHE A 754 2.65 1.42 -22.19
C PHE A 754 3.10 1.62 -23.63
N ARG A 755 2.86 0.62 -24.49
CA ARG A 755 3.07 0.73 -25.93
C ARG A 755 1.83 1.35 -26.56
N LEU A 756 1.98 2.55 -27.11
CA LEU A 756 0.89 3.36 -27.63
C LEU A 756 0.79 3.19 -29.15
N LYS A 757 -0.26 2.49 -29.62
CA LYS A 757 -0.45 2.14 -31.05
C LYS A 757 -1.68 2.81 -31.67
N TYR A 758 -1.81 2.64 -32.98
CA TYR A 758 -2.72 3.34 -33.89
C TYR A 758 -2.41 4.84 -33.98
N LEU A 759 -2.80 5.64 -32.98
CA LEU A 759 -2.56 7.09 -32.93
C LEU A 759 -3.14 7.84 -34.15
N VAL A 760 -4.33 7.42 -34.57
CA VAL A 760 -5.13 8.00 -35.66
C VAL A 760 -6.55 8.31 -35.18
N GLY A 761 -7.25 9.17 -35.91
CA GLY A 761 -8.65 9.48 -35.65
C GLY A 761 -9.60 8.64 -36.49
N ILE A 762 -10.73 8.26 -35.89
CA ILE A 762 -11.80 7.49 -36.54
C ILE A 762 -13.12 8.26 -36.33
N ARG A 763 -13.95 8.35 -37.37
CA ARG A 763 -15.30 8.96 -37.24
C ARG A 763 -16.22 7.99 -36.50
N LYS A 764 -17.01 8.52 -35.55
CA LYS A 764 -18.02 7.79 -34.76
C LYS A 764 -18.92 6.89 -35.61
N VAL A 765 -19.28 7.34 -36.81
CA VAL A 765 -19.80 6.47 -37.87
C VAL A 765 -18.67 6.28 -38.88
N PRO A 766 -18.00 5.10 -38.91
CA PRO A 766 -16.82 4.89 -39.73
C PRO A 766 -17.09 5.14 -41.22
N SER A 767 -16.31 6.04 -41.80
CA SER A 767 -16.47 6.51 -43.18
C SER A 767 -15.23 7.31 -43.59
N LEU A 768 -14.94 7.37 -44.89
CA LEU A 768 -13.92 8.24 -45.50
C LEU A 768 -12.46 8.00 -45.04
N GLY A 769 -12.16 6.88 -44.38
CA GLY A 769 -10.80 6.54 -43.94
C GLY A 769 -10.30 7.30 -42.71
N PRO A 770 -9.06 7.04 -42.27
CA PRO A 770 -8.51 7.59 -41.03
C PRO A 770 -8.30 9.11 -41.09
N ILE A 771 -8.52 9.76 -39.94
CA ILE A 771 -8.14 11.15 -39.69
C ILE A 771 -6.73 11.14 -39.09
N HIS A 772 -5.70 11.31 -39.91
CA HIS A 772 -4.34 11.43 -39.38
C HIS A 772 -4.22 12.68 -38.50
N TRP A 773 -3.63 12.53 -37.31
CA TRP A 773 -3.58 13.61 -36.32
C TRP A 773 -2.75 14.81 -36.79
N GLY A 774 -3.32 16.00 -36.59
CA GLY A 774 -2.59 17.28 -36.66
C GLY A 774 -1.77 17.53 -35.40
N GLN A 775 -0.96 18.60 -35.41
CA GLN A 775 -0.15 18.97 -34.25
C GLN A 775 -1.01 19.33 -33.03
N ASP A 776 -2.21 19.85 -33.26
CA ASP A 776 -3.23 20.17 -32.27
C ASP A 776 -3.73 18.93 -31.52
N ILE A 777 -4.10 17.87 -32.24
CA ILE A 777 -4.54 16.60 -31.64
C ILE A 777 -3.38 15.90 -30.91
N ILE A 778 -2.17 15.94 -31.48
CA ILE A 778 -0.95 15.40 -30.86
C ILE A 778 -0.64 16.14 -29.55
N ASP A 779 -0.74 17.48 -29.54
CA ASP A 779 -0.44 18.30 -28.37
C ASP A 779 -1.52 18.14 -27.28
N ASP A 780 -2.80 17.98 -27.64
CA ASP A 780 -3.85 17.61 -26.67
C ASP A 780 -3.59 16.22 -26.08
N PHE A 781 -3.38 15.19 -26.91
CA PHE A 781 -3.07 13.83 -26.46
C PHE A 781 -1.90 13.79 -25.47
N PHE A 782 -0.79 14.47 -25.81
CA PHE A 782 0.35 14.59 -24.91
C PHE A 782 0.05 15.45 -23.67
N SER A 783 -0.81 16.46 -23.75
CA SER A 783 -1.28 17.22 -22.57
C SER A 783 -2.08 16.35 -21.60
N GLN A 784 -2.75 15.31 -22.09
CA GLN A 784 -3.46 14.34 -21.27
C GLN A 784 -2.46 13.35 -20.65
N LEU A 785 -1.54 12.77 -21.43
CA LEU A 785 -0.47 11.92 -20.89
C LEU A 785 0.40 12.63 -19.84
N LYS A 786 0.59 13.96 -19.94
CA LYS A 786 1.26 14.81 -18.92
C LYS A 786 0.61 14.79 -17.53
N LYS A 787 -0.62 14.28 -17.38
CA LYS A 787 -1.34 14.15 -16.10
C LYS A 787 -1.02 12.87 -15.33
N VAL A 788 -0.27 11.95 -15.94
CA VAL A 788 0.17 10.70 -15.30
C VAL A 788 1.26 10.96 -14.24
N ASN A 789 1.22 10.28 -13.11
CA ASN A 789 2.25 10.36 -12.07
C ASN A 789 3.45 9.47 -12.41
N ASN A 790 4.62 9.77 -11.84
CA ASN A 790 5.84 8.97 -11.97
C ASN A 790 6.28 8.66 -13.42
N ARG A 791 5.92 9.51 -14.40
CA ARG A 791 6.56 9.46 -15.73
C ARG A 791 8.03 9.82 -15.62
N CYS A 792 8.89 9.03 -16.25
CA CYS A 792 10.33 9.32 -16.27
C CYS A 792 10.71 10.24 -17.42
N GLY A 793 10.75 11.55 -17.16
CA GLY A 793 11.32 12.52 -18.08
C GLY A 793 12.86 12.43 -18.16
N ASN A 794 13.43 12.82 -19.30
CA ASN A 794 14.87 13.00 -19.53
C ASN A 794 15.76 11.77 -19.25
N LEU A 795 15.25 10.54 -19.45
CA LEU A 795 16.06 9.33 -19.35
C LEU A 795 17.20 9.37 -20.39
N ASN A 796 18.38 8.88 -20.00
CA ASN A 796 19.49 8.75 -20.94
C ASN A 796 19.16 7.68 -22.01
N VAL A 797 19.05 8.12 -23.26
CA VAL A 797 18.68 7.31 -24.44
C VAL A 797 19.89 6.80 -25.25
N ASP A 798 21.12 6.96 -24.75
CA ASP A 798 22.34 6.51 -25.45
C ASP A 798 22.50 4.98 -25.44
N VAL A 799 21.83 4.30 -24.51
CA VAL A 799 21.64 2.85 -24.49
C VAL A 799 20.15 2.58 -24.45
N SER A 800 19.71 1.65 -25.30
CA SER A 800 18.34 1.22 -25.46
C SER A 800 17.77 0.63 -24.16
N PHE A 801 16.47 0.84 -23.93
CA PHE A 801 15.83 0.62 -22.64
C PHE A 801 15.83 -0.84 -22.18
N GLU A 802 15.79 -1.81 -23.11
CA GLU A 802 15.87 -3.23 -22.78
C GLU A 802 17.23 -3.63 -22.20
N LYS A 803 18.30 -2.89 -22.54
CA LYS A 803 19.68 -3.09 -22.05
C LYS A 803 20.02 -2.25 -20.81
N ARG A 804 19.06 -1.51 -20.27
CA ARG A 804 19.18 -0.83 -18.97
C ARG A 804 18.82 -1.78 -17.84
N LYS A 805 19.53 -1.64 -16.72
CA LYS A 805 19.20 -2.30 -15.45
C LYS A 805 17.80 -1.92 -14.97
N ALA A 806 17.11 -2.79 -14.24
CA ALA A 806 15.83 -2.48 -13.63
C ALA A 806 15.95 -1.28 -12.66
N SER A 807 17.03 -1.20 -11.88
CA SER A 807 17.30 -0.08 -10.97
C SER A 807 17.30 1.28 -11.67
N PHE A 808 17.79 1.35 -12.92
CA PHE A 808 17.79 2.58 -13.73
C PHE A 808 16.39 3.17 -13.93
N PHE A 809 15.33 2.35 -13.84
CA PHE A 809 13.94 2.79 -13.88
C PHE A 809 13.30 2.81 -12.49
N MET A 810 13.50 1.77 -11.67
CA MET A 810 12.89 1.66 -10.34
C MET A 810 13.33 2.77 -9.39
N ASP A 811 14.57 3.26 -9.51
CA ASP A 811 15.11 4.31 -8.64
C ASP A 811 14.70 5.73 -9.09
N GLN A 812 14.01 5.86 -10.24
CA GLN A 812 13.54 7.15 -10.76
C GLN A 812 12.43 7.75 -9.89
N ASN A 813 12.18 9.05 -10.09
CA ASN A 813 11.17 9.79 -9.35
C ASN A 813 11.31 9.66 -7.82
N ASN A 814 12.55 9.68 -7.32
CA ASN A 814 12.90 9.40 -5.92
C ASN A 814 12.48 7.97 -5.47
N GLY A 815 12.82 6.95 -6.26
CA GLY A 815 12.44 5.55 -5.95
C GLY A 815 10.95 5.24 -6.08
N ASN A 816 10.14 6.16 -6.61
CA ASN A 816 8.73 5.91 -6.90
C ASN A 816 8.52 5.15 -8.23
N GLY A 817 9.59 4.78 -8.91
CA GLY A 817 9.55 3.96 -10.12
C GLY A 817 9.26 4.79 -11.37
N CYS A 818 8.77 4.11 -12.40
CA CYS A 818 8.80 4.64 -13.76
C CYS A 818 7.61 4.19 -14.62
N VAL A 819 6.77 5.14 -15.02
CA VAL A 819 5.80 4.96 -16.11
C VAL A 819 6.44 5.43 -17.41
N ILE A 820 6.45 4.57 -18.43
CA ILE A 820 7.13 4.79 -19.71
C ILE A 820 6.13 4.62 -20.84
N PHE A 821 5.92 5.68 -21.62
CA PHE A 821 5.12 5.64 -22.84
C PHE A 821 6.02 5.46 -24.07
N LEU A 822 5.75 4.41 -24.85
CA LEU A 822 6.46 4.04 -26.07
C LEU A 822 5.54 4.23 -27.29
N LEU A 823 5.78 5.26 -28.10
CA LEU A 823 4.99 5.61 -29.28
C LEU A 823 5.29 4.69 -30.46
N ASP A 824 4.27 3.99 -30.97
CA ASP A 824 4.32 3.00 -32.06
C ASP A 824 3.04 3.06 -32.93
N GLY A 825 2.77 4.23 -33.53
CA GLY A 825 1.58 4.50 -34.36
C GLY A 825 1.84 5.48 -35.51
N ASP A 826 0.82 5.76 -36.34
CA ASP A 826 0.95 6.57 -37.59
C ASP A 826 0.96 8.09 -37.33
N LEU A 827 1.94 8.51 -36.53
CA LEU A 827 2.30 9.92 -36.39
C LEU A 827 3.26 10.30 -37.53
N LYS A 828 2.78 11.09 -38.50
CA LYS A 828 3.53 11.52 -39.70
C LYS A 828 4.83 12.27 -39.43
N ARG A 829 5.13 12.58 -38.16
CA ARG A 829 6.45 12.95 -37.65
C ARG A 829 6.64 12.23 -36.32
N ASN A 830 7.80 11.59 -36.14
CA ASN A 830 8.16 10.94 -34.87
C ASN A 830 8.54 12.02 -33.84
N ILE A 831 7.54 12.50 -33.09
CA ILE A 831 7.67 13.58 -32.09
C ILE A 831 7.71 12.92 -30.71
N GLU A 832 8.89 12.45 -30.29
CA GLU A 832 9.12 12.14 -28.88
C GLU A 832 9.11 13.43 -28.05
N ARG A 833 8.65 13.34 -26.80
CA ARG A 833 8.73 14.40 -25.78
C ARG A 833 9.43 13.79 -24.58
N THR A 834 10.75 13.68 -24.69
CA THR A 834 11.59 12.98 -23.72
C THR A 834 11.57 13.66 -22.35
N ASP A 835 11.46 14.99 -22.32
CA ASP A 835 11.24 15.79 -21.11
C ASP A 835 9.94 15.44 -20.38
N ASP A 836 8.89 15.11 -21.12
CA ASP A 836 7.61 14.63 -20.59
C ASP A 836 7.60 13.13 -20.26
N GLY A 837 8.64 12.37 -20.58
CA GLY A 837 8.68 10.92 -20.41
C GLY A 837 7.90 10.13 -21.48
N ILE A 838 7.75 10.72 -22.67
CA ILE A 838 7.07 10.13 -23.82
C ILE A 838 8.12 9.86 -24.90
N TYR A 839 8.39 8.59 -25.18
CA TYR A 839 9.51 8.14 -26.02
C TYR A 839 9.02 7.48 -27.30
N SER A 840 9.81 7.54 -28.38
CA SER A 840 9.56 6.65 -29.53
C SER A 840 9.78 5.20 -29.11
N ALA A 841 8.98 4.25 -29.60
CA ALA A 841 9.20 2.83 -29.34
C ALA A 841 10.60 2.35 -29.79
N SER A 842 11.21 3.02 -30.78
CA SER A 842 12.61 2.81 -31.19
C SER A 842 13.66 3.04 -30.09
N ARG A 843 13.30 3.60 -28.93
CA ARG A 843 14.17 3.67 -27.73
C ARG A 843 14.34 2.30 -27.04
N MET A 844 13.56 1.30 -27.43
CA MET A 844 13.63 -0.07 -26.93
C MET A 844 13.61 -1.05 -28.11
N ALA A 845 14.60 -1.93 -28.20
CA ALA A 845 14.59 -2.99 -29.20
C ALA A 845 13.81 -4.20 -28.67
N PHE A 846 12.70 -4.55 -29.32
CA PHE A 846 11.90 -5.73 -28.98
C PHE A 846 11.45 -6.49 -30.23
N TRP A 847 11.34 -7.81 -30.08
CA TRP A 847 10.72 -8.71 -31.04
C TRP A 847 9.27 -8.94 -30.61
N ASP A 848 8.34 -8.38 -31.38
CA ASP A 848 6.90 -8.58 -31.26
C ASP A 848 6.50 -9.79 -32.12
N TYR A 849 6.53 -11.00 -31.55
CA TYR A 849 6.30 -12.23 -32.30
C TYR A 849 4.81 -12.59 -32.32
N TRP A 850 4.19 -12.52 -33.50
CA TRP A 850 2.82 -12.97 -33.74
C TRP A 850 2.83 -14.33 -34.46
N SER A 851 2.28 -15.35 -33.82
CA SER A 851 2.24 -16.72 -34.38
C SER A 851 1.32 -16.89 -35.61
N GLU A 852 0.32 -16.01 -35.72
CA GLU A 852 -0.77 -16.03 -36.72
C GLU A 852 -1.46 -17.40 -36.84
N LYS A 853 -1.74 -18.00 -35.68
CA LYS A 853 -2.42 -19.29 -35.55
C LYS A 853 -3.84 -19.12 -35.05
N GLN A 854 -4.75 -19.94 -35.59
CA GLN A 854 -6.18 -19.88 -35.29
C GLN A 854 -6.63 -20.90 -34.23
N GLU A 855 -5.74 -21.79 -33.80
CA GLU A 855 -6.03 -22.90 -32.87
C GLU A 855 -4.93 -22.99 -31.79
N THR A 856 -5.34 -23.21 -30.53
CA THR A 856 -4.47 -23.12 -29.35
C THR A 856 -3.20 -23.98 -29.43
N GLU A 857 -3.30 -25.26 -29.81
CA GLU A 857 -2.11 -26.13 -29.89
C GLU A 857 -1.09 -25.61 -30.92
N SER A 858 -1.58 -25.15 -32.07
CA SER A 858 -0.70 -24.63 -33.13
C SER A 858 -0.06 -23.30 -32.73
N MET A 859 -0.79 -22.45 -32.00
CA MET A 859 -0.30 -21.21 -31.40
C MET A 859 0.79 -21.49 -30.37
N ALA A 860 0.48 -22.33 -29.36
CA ALA A 860 1.40 -22.67 -28.28
C ALA A 860 2.72 -23.25 -28.81
N ASN A 861 2.65 -24.16 -29.80
CA ASN A 861 3.84 -24.73 -30.43
C ASN A 861 4.68 -23.70 -31.20
N ALA A 862 4.06 -22.69 -31.82
CA ALA A 862 4.76 -21.62 -32.53
C ALA A 862 5.43 -20.65 -31.55
N GLU A 863 4.72 -20.20 -30.51
CA GLU A 863 5.29 -19.39 -29.41
C GLU A 863 6.47 -20.10 -28.75
N ILE A 864 6.29 -21.35 -28.35
CA ILE A 864 7.35 -22.19 -27.75
C ILE A 864 8.59 -22.30 -28.66
N ALA A 865 8.40 -22.38 -29.98
CA ALA A 865 9.51 -22.42 -30.94
C ALA A 865 10.24 -21.07 -31.03
N ALA A 866 9.52 -19.95 -30.97
CA ALA A 866 10.11 -18.61 -30.92
C ALA A 866 10.89 -18.39 -29.61
N TRP A 867 10.32 -18.76 -28.46
CA TRP A 867 10.96 -18.61 -27.16
C TRP A 867 12.28 -19.39 -27.10
N LYS A 868 12.30 -20.63 -27.61
CA LYS A 868 13.49 -21.49 -27.74
C LYS A 868 14.57 -20.97 -28.71
N SER A 869 14.26 -19.96 -29.52
CA SER A 869 15.25 -19.32 -30.40
C SER A 869 16.03 -18.17 -29.73
N VAL A 870 15.50 -17.63 -28.62
CA VAL A 870 16.14 -16.61 -27.78
C VAL A 870 17.16 -17.26 -26.83
N SER A 871 18.30 -16.59 -26.68
CA SER A 871 19.44 -17.01 -25.86
C SER A 871 19.55 -16.09 -24.65
N ARG A 872 19.77 -16.62 -23.44
CA ARG A 872 19.87 -15.82 -22.20
C ARG A 872 21.25 -15.94 -21.59
N THR A 873 22.26 -15.47 -22.32
CA THR A 873 23.67 -15.56 -21.90
C THR A 873 24.08 -14.45 -20.92
N GLY A 874 23.42 -13.29 -20.96
CA GLY A 874 23.88 -12.08 -20.29
C GLY A 874 25.12 -11.44 -20.96
N ASP A 875 25.52 -11.94 -22.14
CA ASP A 875 26.56 -11.36 -22.97
C ASP A 875 25.92 -10.31 -23.90
N ALA A 876 26.31 -9.05 -23.74
CA ALA A 876 25.78 -7.94 -24.55
C ALA A 876 26.14 -8.03 -26.05
N SER A 877 27.00 -8.98 -26.45
CA SER A 877 27.34 -9.28 -27.85
C SER A 877 26.53 -10.44 -28.45
N ASP A 878 25.72 -11.16 -27.66
CA ASP A 878 24.82 -12.20 -28.15
C ASP A 878 23.60 -11.57 -28.83
N GLU A 879 23.61 -11.53 -30.16
CA GLU A 879 22.49 -10.99 -30.97
C GLU A 879 21.16 -11.71 -30.74
N LYS A 880 21.15 -12.89 -30.09
CA LYS A 880 19.93 -13.64 -29.73
C LYS A 880 19.40 -13.32 -28.32
N ASP A 881 20.11 -12.55 -27.50
CA ASP A 881 19.59 -12.06 -26.22
C ASP A 881 18.76 -10.79 -26.43
N GLN A 882 17.55 -11.01 -26.94
CA GLN A 882 16.60 -9.98 -27.37
C GLN A 882 15.42 -9.86 -26.40
N PHE A 883 14.80 -8.68 -26.32
CA PHE A 883 13.53 -8.54 -25.62
C PHE A 883 12.41 -9.15 -26.46
N LEU A 884 11.82 -10.27 -26.02
CA LEU A 884 10.77 -10.98 -26.76
C LEU A 884 9.40 -10.80 -26.08
N ILE A 885 8.44 -10.28 -26.84
CA ILE A 885 7.02 -10.29 -26.47
C ILE A 885 6.44 -11.61 -26.98
N GLY A 886 6.10 -12.53 -26.06
CA GLY A 886 5.42 -13.78 -26.39
C GLY A 886 3.92 -13.55 -26.45
N GLN A 887 3.34 -13.60 -27.65
CA GLN A 887 1.92 -13.39 -27.89
C GLN A 887 1.18 -14.72 -27.63
N TRP A 888 0.82 -15.01 -26.38
CA TRP A 888 0.10 -16.23 -26.00
C TRP A 888 -1.40 -16.12 -26.33
N LEU A 889 -1.68 -15.80 -27.60
CA LEU A 889 -2.95 -15.31 -28.12
C LEU A 889 -3.23 -15.96 -29.47
N VAL A 890 -4.51 -16.21 -29.75
CA VAL A 890 -4.93 -16.91 -30.96
C VAL A 890 -5.55 -15.92 -31.94
N SER A 891 -4.98 -15.81 -33.15
CA SER A 891 -5.49 -15.01 -34.28
C SER A 891 -6.76 -15.64 -34.91
N ALA A 892 -7.79 -15.88 -34.10
CA ALA A 892 -9.01 -16.55 -34.53
C ALA A 892 -9.80 -15.73 -35.56
N ALA A 893 -10.37 -16.40 -36.57
CA ALA A 893 -11.13 -15.72 -37.62
C ALA A 893 -12.43 -15.08 -37.09
N PRO A 894 -12.95 -13.99 -37.68
CA PRO A 894 -14.13 -13.27 -37.14
C PRO A 894 -15.39 -14.11 -36.93
N LEU A 895 -15.63 -15.15 -37.75
CA LEU A 895 -16.75 -16.07 -37.56
C LEU A 895 -16.55 -17.00 -36.34
N VAL A 896 -15.29 -17.28 -35.99
CA VAL A 896 -14.90 -18.15 -34.88
C VAL A 896 -14.92 -17.37 -33.57
N THR A 897 -14.42 -16.13 -33.55
CA THR A 897 -14.58 -15.23 -32.39
C THR A 897 -16.05 -14.88 -32.14
N GLN A 898 -16.87 -14.76 -33.19
CA GLN A 898 -18.32 -14.59 -33.05
C GLN A 898 -19.05 -15.83 -32.50
N LEU A 899 -18.51 -17.04 -32.74
CA LEU A 899 -19.08 -18.31 -32.29
C LEU A 899 -18.74 -18.62 -30.83
N TYR A 900 -17.44 -18.59 -30.48
CA TYR A 900 -16.96 -18.99 -29.15
C TYR A 900 -16.81 -17.81 -28.18
N GLY A 901 -16.53 -16.61 -28.70
CA GLY A 901 -16.15 -15.44 -27.92
C GLY A 901 -14.67 -15.40 -27.57
N ILE A 902 -14.05 -14.21 -27.63
CA ILE A 902 -12.64 -13.99 -27.26
C ILE A 902 -12.38 -14.47 -25.83
N GLN A 903 -13.27 -14.15 -24.89
CA GLN A 903 -13.15 -14.59 -23.49
C GLN A 903 -13.02 -16.12 -23.37
N SER A 904 -13.94 -16.88 -23.97
CA SER A 904 -13.93 -18.35 -23.86
C SER A 904 -12.64 -18.94 -24.45
N ILE A 905 -12.21 -18.42 -25.62
CA ILE A 905 -10.96 -18.81 -26.28
C ILE A 905 -9.75 -18.53 -25.38
N ALA A 906 -9.72 -17.39 -24.69
CA ALA A 906 -8.65 -17.03 -23.77
C ALA A 906 -8.66 -17.92 -22.51
N ILE A 907 -9.77 -17.97 -21.78
CA ILE A 907 -9.78 -18.54 -20.41
C ILE A 907 -9.89 -20.07 -20.36
N PHE A 908 -10.38 -20.74 -21.42
CA PHE A 908 -10.56 -22.21 -21.41
C PHE A 908 -9.39 -22.98 -22.07
N PRO A 909 -9.16 -22.94 -23.40
CA PRO A 909 -8.05 -23.68 -23.99
C PRO A 909 -6.71 -22.94 -23.86
N THR A 910 -6.69 -21.61 -23.98
CA THR A 910 -5.46 -20.85 -24.31
C THR A 910 -4.61 -20.49 -23.09
N ASN A 911 -5.05 -19.57 -22.24
CA ASN A 911 -4.32 -19.16 -21.04
C ASN A 911 -3.94 -20.35 -20.15
N PRO A 912 -4.81 -21.37 -19.94
CA PRO A 912 -4.43 -22.50 -19.10
C PRO A 912 -3.33 -23.41 -19.69
N ALA A 913 -3.13 -23.38 -21.01
CA ALA A 913 -2.02 -24.09 -21.65
C ALA A 913 -0.66 -23.44 -21.36
N LEU A 914 -0.59 -22.16 -20.99
CA LEU A 914 0.64 -21.47 -20.63
C LEU A 914 1.36 -22.18 -19.47
N TYR A 915 0.60 -22.62 -18.47
CA TYR A 915 1.12 -23.17 -17.23
C TYR A 915 1.73 -24.56 -17.36
N TRP A 916 1.29 -25.38 -18.33
CA TRP A 916 1.84 -26.72 -18.55
C TRP A 916 2.65 -26.86 -19.85
N ALA A 917 2.28 -26.20 -20.94
CA ALA A 917 3.02 -26.26 -22.20
C ALA A 917 4.14 -25.21 -22.23
N GLY A 918 3.79 -23.97 -21.85
CA GLY A 918 4.70 -22.83 -21.81
C GLY A 918 5.80 -23.01 -20.77
N VAL A 919 5.45 -23.18 -19.49
CA VAL A 919 6.43 -23.32 -18.39
C VAL A 919 7.41 -24.47 -18.62
N ASN A 920 6.94 -25.65 -19.04
CA ASN A 920 7.83 -26.79 -19.32
C ASN A 920 8.74 -26.57 -20.54
N SER A 921 8.45 -25.57 -21.37
CA SER A 921 9.29 -25.15 -22.50
C SER A 921 10.25 -24.02 -22.17
N MET A 922 10.09 -23.33 -21.03
CA MET A 922 11.04 -22.37 -20.50
C MET A 922 12.18 -23.07 -19.74
N SER A 923 13.29 -22.36 -19.59
CA SER A 923 14.46 -22.81 -18.83
C SER A 923 15.25 -21.61 -18.30
N PRO A 924 16.21 -21.79 -17.38
CA PRO A 924 17.17 -20.75 -17.00
C PRO A 924 18.01 -20.22 -18.16
N GLU A 925 17.92 -20.74 -19.38
CA GLU A 925 18.64 -20.27 -20.56
C GLU A 925 17.74 -19.70 -21.68
N SER A 926 16.40 -19.79 -21.55
CA SER A 926 15.45 -19.41 -22.61
C SER A 926 14.03 -19.18 -22.05
N TRP A 927 13.51 -17.96 -22.23
CA TRP A 927 12.14 -17.52 -21.86
C TRP A 927 11.77 -16.21 -22.60
N PRO A 928 10.49 -15.92 -22.85
CA PRO A 928 10.02 -14.62 -23.35
C PRO A 928 10.01 -13.55 -22.24
N ASN A 929 10.13 -12.26 -22.57
CA ASN A 929 10.08 -11.18 -21.56
C ASN A 929 8.67 -10.76 -21.19
N VAL A 930 7.73 -10.81 -22.13
CA VAL A 930 6.32 -10.51 -21.87
C VAL A 930 5.50 -11.75 -22.14
N LEU A 931 4.68 -12.13 -21.15
CA LEU A 931 3.62 -13.12 -21.30
C LEU A 931 2.33 -12.35 -21.61
N MET A 932 2.08 -12.10 -22.90
CA MET A 932 0.92 -11.34 -23.34
C MET A 932 -0.33 -12.23 -23.36
N VAL A 933 -1.39 -11.83 -22.66
CA VAL A 933 -2.66 -12.58 -22.57
C VAL A 933 -3.89 -11.69 -22.74
N ASP A 934 -4.98 -12.32 -23.15
CA ASP A 934 -6.34 -11.78 -23.08
C ASP A 934 -6.99 -12.24 -21.77
N TYR A 935 -7.86 -11.41 -21.18
CA TYR A 935 -8.57 -11.66 -19.92
C TYR A 935 -7.65 -12.08 -18.75
N ILE A 936 -6.63 -11.27 -18.44
CA ILE A 936 -5.71 -11.53 -17.33
C ILE A 936 -6.46 -11.78 -16.00
N GLY A 937 -6.08 -12.84 -15.28
CA GLY A 937 -6.65 -13.23 -13.99
C GLY A 937 -8.08 -13.80 -14.02
N VAL A 938 -8.77 -13.75 -15.16
CA VAL A 938 -10.14 -14.29 -15.27
C VAL A 938 -10.11 -15.79 -15.52
N ILE A 939 -10.72 -16.56 -14.60
CA ILE A 939 -10.77 -18.03 -14.66
C ILE A 939 -12.16 -18.60 -14.94
N LEU A 940 -13.22 -17.80 -14.75
CA LEU A 940 -14.60 -18.16 -15.00
C LEU A 940 -15.24 -17.15 -15.96
N LYS A 941 -16.15 -17.62 -16.81
CA LYS A 941 -16.81 -16.77 -17.81
C LYS A 941 -17.71 -15.73 -17.14
N ASP A 942 -17.69 -14.50 -17.65
CA ASP A 942 -18.45 -13.35 -17.15
C ASP A 942 -18.21 -12.99 -15.64
N GLN A 943 -17.15 -13.51 -15.01
CA GLN A 943 -16.81 -13.30 -13.59
C GLN A 943 -15.57 -12.41 -13.41
N PHE A 944 -15.78 -11.10 -13.41
CA PHE A 944 -14.72 -10.09 -13.36
C PHE A 944 -14.48 -9.47 -11.96
N ASN A 945 -15.20 -9.91 -10.93
CA ASN A 945 -15.02 -9.37 -9.59
C ASN A 945 -13.69 -9.84 -8.99
N TRP A 946 -13.00 -8.98 -8.24
CA TRP A 946 -11.65 -9.25 -7.72
C TRP A 946 -11.52 -10.56 -6.93
N ALA A 947 -12.59 -10.98 -6.22
CA ALA A 947 -12.60 -12.20 -5.42
C ALA A 947 -12.72 -13.49 -6.26
N SER A 948 -13.29 -13.43 -7.46
CA SER A 948 -13.36 -14.58 -8.38
C SER A 948 -12.11 -14.76 -9.24
N LEU A 949 -11.16 -13.82 -9.21
CA LEU A 949 -9.95 -13.89 -10.02
C LEU A 949 -8.96 -14.94 -9.51
N GLY A 950 -8.20 -15.51 -10.44
CA GLY A 950 -7.05 -16.35 -10.20
C GLY A 950 -5.75 -15.52 -10.16
N ALA A 951 -4.83 -15.88 -9.26
CA ALA A 951 -3.55 -15.18 -9.07
C ALA A 951 -2.37 -15.92 -9.72
N GLU A 952 -2.64 -16.78 -10.71
CA GLU A 952 -1.67 -17.71 -11.27
C GLU A 952 -0.62 -16.99 -12.11
N LEU A 953 -1.01 -16.04 -12.96
CA LEU A 953 -0.06 -15.29 -13.79
C LEU A 953 0.80 -14.31 -12.96
N TYR A 954 0.20 -13.69 -11.93
CA TYR A 954 0.89 -12.88 -10.93
C TYR A 954 2.00 -13.70 -10.24
N THR A 955 1.63 -14.87 -9.71
CA THR A 955 2.55 -15.77 -9.01
C THR A 955 3.58 -16.39 -9.95
N LEU A 956 3.20 -16.67 -11.20
CA LEU A 956 4.09 -17.17 -12.25
C LEU A 956 5.21 -16.15 -12.56
N ALA A 957 4.87 -14.88 -12.75
CA ALA A 957 5.87 -13.84 -12.99
C ALA A 957 6.82 -13.65 -11.80
N ILE A 958 6.30 -13.68 -10.57
CA ILE A 958 7.14 -13.68 -9.36
C ILE A 958 8.07 -14.89 -9.36
N GLY A 959 7.54 -16.10 -9.54
CA GLY A 959 8.31 -17.33 -9.47
C GLY A 959 9.36 -17.48 -10.57
N LEU A 960 9.07 -17.04 -11.79
CA LEU A 960 10.06 -17.08 -12.87
C LEU A 960 11.22 -16.11 -12.60
N ASN A 961 10.96 -14.90 -12.10
CA ASN A 961 12.02 -13.97 -11.70
C ASN A 961 12.77 -14.42 -10.43
N LEU A 962 12.07 -14.87 -9.41
CA LEU A 962 12.62 -15.22 -8.09
C LEU A 962 13.42 -16.54 -8.14
N TYR A 963 12.89 -17.53 -8.84
CA TYR A 963 13.50 -18.86 -9.00
C TYR A 963 14.20 -19.00 -10.36
N MET A 964 13.45 -19.21 -11.45
CA MET A 964 14.02 -19.74 -12.70
C MET A 964 15.16 -18.89 -13.29
N ILE A 965 15.03 -17.56 -13.29
CA ILE A 965 16.04 -16.61 -13.80
C ILE A 965 17.20 -16.44 -12.80
N SER A 966 16.99 -16.71 -11.51
CA SER A 966 18.03 -16.71 -10.48
C SER A 966 19.02 -17.87 -10.63
N GLU A 967 18.62 -18.96 -11.29
CA GLU A 967 19.47 -20.13 -11.58
C GLU A 967 20.46 -19.89 -12.75
N ASN A 968 20.43 -18.72 -13.39
CA ASN A 968 21.32 -18.33 -14.49
C ASN A 968 22.43 -17.39 -14.02
N CYS A 969 23.67 -17.88 -13.96
CA CYS A 969 24.83 -17.08 -13.51
C CYS A 969 25.37 -16.07 -14.54
N GLY A 970 24.97 -16.20 -15.81
CA GLY A 970 25.20 -15.18 -16.85
C GLY A 970 24.45 -13.88 -16.54
N ILE A 971 23.25 -14.00 -15.96
CA ILE A 971 22.36 -12.88 -15.63
C ILE A 971 22.43 -12.51 -14.14
N SER A 972 22.21 -13.47 -13.26
CA SER A 972 22.21 -13.29 -11.80
C SER A 972 23.62 -13.49 -11.24
N LYS A 973 24.20 -12.45 -10.61
CA LYS A 973 25.56 -12.52 -10.04
C LYS A 973 25.59 -13.05 -8.61
N HIS A 974 24.54 -12.77 -7.84
CA HIS A 974 24.30 -13.24 -6.49
C HIS A 974 23.84 -14.71 -6.48
N ARG A 975 23.99 -15.38 -5.34
CA ARG A 975 23.49 -16.75 -5.18
C ARG A 975 21.96 -16.76 -5.19
N SER A 976 21.35 -17.85 -5.68
CA SER A 976 19.89 -17.97 -5.76
C SER A 976 19.28 -17.77 -4.35
N PRO A 977 18.36 -16.79 -4.16
CA PRO A 977 17.88 -16.38 -2.84
C PRO A 977 17.02 -17.44 -2.15
N LEU A 978 16.64 -18.49 -2.89
CA LEU A 978 15.87 -19.61 -2.37
C LEU A 978 16.73 -20.70 -1.73
N LEU A 979 18.06 -20.64 -1.89
CA LEU A 979 18.99 -21.64 -1.38
C LEU A 979 19.44 -21.37 0.07
N PRO A 980 19.76 -22.41 0.86
CA PRO A 980 20.32 -22.23 2.20
C PRO A 980 21.69 -21.52 2.16
N HIS A 981 21.82 -20.32 2.72
CA HIS A 981 23.14 -19.66 2.86
C HIS A 981 24.10 -20.48 3.74
N PRO A 982 25.40 -20.62 3.38
CA PRO A 982 26.38 -21.38 4.16
C PRO A 982 26.79 -20.67 5.46
N SER A 983 26.73 -19.34 5.47
CA SER A 983 26.90 -18.50 6.65
C SER A 983 25.53 -18.34 7.33
N SER A 984 25.36 -18.92 8.53
CA SER A 984 24.12 -18.81 9.31
C SER A 984 24.00 -17.43 9.99
N SER A 985 23.95 -16.38 9.18
CA SER A 985 23.51 -15.05 9.57
C SER A 985 22.03 -15.14 9.96
N ARG A 986 21.71 -14.90 11.25
CA ARG A 986 20.31 -14.84 11.72
C ARG A 986 19.50 -13.79 10.92
N MET A 987 20.16 -12.73 10.46
CA MET A 987 19.54 -11.62 9.73
C MET A 987 19.13 -11.99 8.29
N ALA A 988 19.85 -12.85 7.58
CA ALA A 988 19.45 -13.24 6.21
C ALA A 988 18.09 -13.95 6.17
N ASN A 989 17.83 -14.85 7.13
CA ASN A 989 16.53 -15.49 7.33
C ASN A 989 15.44 -14.51 7.83
N ILE A 990 15.82 -13.39 8.47
CA ILE A 990 14.85 -12.39 8.94
C ILE A 990 14.45 -11.46 7.79
N ASN A 991 15.41 -11.06 6.94
CA ASN A 991 15.16 -10.25 5.75
C ASN A 991 14.20 -10.96 4.78
N SER A 992 14.32 -12.28 4.59
CA SER A 992 13.31 -13.05 3.83
C SER A 992 11.94 -13.04 4.52
N LEU A 993 11.88 -13.30 5.83
CA LEU A 993 10.63 -13.27 6.61
C LEU A 993 9.92 -11.91 6.55
N THR A 994 10.62 -10.78 6.61
CA THR A 994 10.01 -9.45 6.43
C THR A 994 9.55 -9.17 5.00
N ARG A 995 10.26 -9.69 3.98
CA ARG A 995 9.84 -9.55 2.56
C ARG A 995 8.60 -10.39 2.26
N LEU A 996 8.44 -11.56 2.88
CA LEU A 996 7.22 -12.38 2.79
C LEU A 996 6.02 -11.63 3.35
N THR A 997 6.13 -11.07 4.55
CA THR A 997 4.99 -10.48 5.28
C THR A 997 4.31 -9.34 4.53
N SER A 998 4.98 -8.74 3.53
CA SER A 998 4.40 -7.74 2.63
C SER A 998 3.99 -8.28 1.25
N MET A 999 4.57 -9.38 0.73
CA MET A 999 4.09 -10.02 -0.50
C MET A 999 2.81 -10.84 -0.30
N THR A 1000 2.78 -11.63 0.79
CA THR A 1000 1.64 -12.46 1.21
C THR A 1000 1.64 -12.49 2.73
N LYS A 1001 0.65 -11.86 3.38
CA LYS A 1001 0.43 -12.03 4.83
C LYS A 1001 0.34 -13.54 5.12
N PRO A 1002 1.08 -14.08 6.12
CA PRO A 1002 0.89 -15.46 6.56
C PRO A 1002 -0.58 -15.65 6.94
N TRP A 1003 -1.27 -16.50 6.19
CA TRP A 1003 -2.72 -16.64 6.22
C TRP A 1003 -3.06 -18.12 6.08
N ASN A 1004 -3.76 -18.66 7.07
CA ASN A 1004 -4.15 -20.07 7.10
C ASN A 1004 -5.68 -20.22 7.16
N GLY A 1005 -6.37 -19.38 6.39
CA GLY A 1005 -7.83 -19.37 6.28
C GLY A 1005 -8.37 -20.27 5.17
N ILE A 1006 -9.66 -20.13 4.86
CA ILE A 1006 -10.33 -20.80 3.74
C ILE A 1006 -11.04 -19.78 2.87
N ILE A 1007 -10.80 -19.82 1.55
CA ILE A 1007 -11.62 -19.16 0.53
C ILE A 1007 -12.55 -20.21 -0.07
N PHE A 1008 -13.85 -20.04 0.09
CA PHE A 1008 -14.87 -20.92 -0.51
C PHE A 1008 -15.15 -20.54 -1.97
N ALA A 1009 -15.72 -21.46 -2.74
CA ALA A 1009 -15.98 -21.26 -4.18
C ALA A 1009 -16.83 -20.00 -4.48
N ASN A 1010 -17.69 -19.58 -3.55
CA ASN A 1010 -18.54 -18.38 -3.68
C ASN A 1010 -17.83 -17.07 -3.29
N GLY A 1011 -16.51 -17.09 -3.05
CA GLY A 1011 -15.71 -15.92 -2.63
C GLY A 1011 -15.81 -15.59 -1.14
N THR A 1012 -16.54 -16.35 -0.33
CA THR A 1012 -16.57 -16.15 1.14
C THR A 1012 -15.22 -16.53 1.75
N VAL A 1013 -14.70 -15.69 2.63
CA VAL A 1013 -13.43 -15.92 3.34
C VAL A 1013 -13.70 -16.26 4.81
N LEU A 1014 -13.11 -17.35 5.28
CA LEU A 1014 -13.07 -17.72 6.70
C LEU A 1014 -11.62 -17.59 7.20
N GLU A 1015 -11.35 -16.50 7.90
CA GLU A 1015 -10.00 -16.12 8.35
C GLU A 1015 -9.38 -17.09 9.37
N ASN A 1016 -10.21 -17.63 10.27
CA ASN A 1016 -9.78 -18.49 11.37
C ASN A 1016 -10.60 -19.79 11.39
N PRO A 1017 -10.36 -20.71 10.44
CA PRO A 1017 -11.05 -21.98 10.37
C PRO A 1017 -10.68 -22.89 11.56
N PRO A 1018 -11.59 -23.73 12.05
CA PRO A 1018 -11.22 -24.82 12.97
C PRO A 1018 -10.14 -25.71 12.33
N PRO A 1019 -9.12 -26.19 13.07
CA PRO A 1019 -8.04 -27.03 12.53
C PRO A 1019 -8.47 -28.38 11.92
N SER A 1020 -9.75 -28.74 12.04
CA SER A 1020 -10.37 -29.93 11.45
C SER A 1020 -11.21 -29.62 10.20
N LEU A 1021 -11.38 -28.34 9.84
CA LEU A 1021 -12.21 -27.93 8.70
C LEU A 1021 -11.37 -27.92 7.41
N HIS A 1022 -11.61 -28.91 6.56
CA HIS A 1022 -10.97 -29.04 5.26
C HIS A 1022 -12.06 -29.31 4.20
N PRO A 1023 -12.39 -28.34 3.33
CA PRO A 1023 -13.42 -28.53 2.30
C PRO A 1023 -13.10 -29.73 1.41
N GLY A 1024 -14.14 -30.49 1.05
CA GLY A 1024 -13.99 -31.70 0.22
C GLY A 1024 -13.26 -32.88 0.87
N ARG A 1025 -12.83 -32.79 2.14
CA ARG A 1025 -12.14 -33.90 2.81
C ARG A 1025 -13.07 -35.09 3.05
N VAL A 1026 -12.66 -36.27 2.61
CA VAL A 1026 -13.48 -37.48 2.70
C VAL A 1026 -13.43 -38.09 4.10
N GLU A 1027 -14.59 -38.31 4.76
CA GLU A 1027 -14.66 -38.98 6.07
C GLU A 1027 -14.56 -40.52 5.98
N ILE A 1028 -15.27 -41.12 5.02
CA ILE A 1028 -15.36 -42.57 4.84
C ILE A 1028 -14.90 -42.93 3.43
N LEU A 1029 -13.83 -43.71 3.31
CA LEU A 1029 -13.45 -44.35 2.05
C LEU A 1029 -14.45 -45.47 1.78
N LYS A 1030 -15.18 -45.37 0.67
CA LYS A 1030 -16.28 -46.28 0.35
C LYS A 1030 -15.77 -47.53 -0.34
N LYS A 1031 -16.52 -48.63 -0.24
CA LYS A 1031 -16.28 -49.82 -1.06
C LYS A 1031 -16.19 -49.42 -2.54
N GLY A 1032 -15.07 -49.73 -3.18
CA GLY A 1032 -14.77 -49.32 -4.55
C GLY A 1032 -13.81 -48.12 -4.67
N THR A 1033 -13.35 -47.53 -3.56
CA THR A 1033 -12.22 -46.59 -3.57
C THR A 1033 -10.97 -47.28 -4.13
N VAL A 1034 -10.27 -46.62 -5.05
CA VAL A 1034 -9.05 -47.06 -5.70
C VAL A 1034 -7.87 -46.26 -5.16
N PHE A 1035 -6.79 -46.92 -4.78
CA PHE A 1035 -5.54 -46.28 -4.34
C PHE A 1035 -4.53 -46.16 -5.49
N ASN A 1036 -3.53 -45.27 -5.36
CA ASN A 1036 -2.48 -45.04 -6.38
C ASN A 1036 -1.78 -46.31 -6.90
N ASN A 1037 -1.67 -47.36 -6.08
CA ASN A 1037 -1.08 -48.65 -6.45
C ASN A 1037 -2.03 -49.60 -7.21
N GLY A 1038 -3.25 -49.16 -7.53
CA GLY A 1038 -4.30 -49.94 -8.20
C GLY A 1038 -5.14 -50.84 -7.29
N THR A 1039 -4.90 -50.84 -5.97
CA THR A 1039 -5.71 -51.61 -5.01
C THR A 1039 -7.11 -51.02 -4.91
N VAL A 1040 -8.14 -51.88 -4.89
CA VAL A 1040 -9.54 -51.48 -4.74
C VAL A 1040 -10.07 -51.93 -3.38
N LEU A 1041 -10.70 -51.01 -2.65
CA LEU A 1041 -11.22 -51.23 -1.30
C LEU A 1041 -12.50 -52.10 -1.31
N GLU A 1042 -12.46 -53.29 -0.70
CA GLU A 1042 -13.58 -54.24 -0.71
C GLU A 1042 -14.73 -53.92 0.28
N THR A 1043 -14.43 -53.14 1.32
CA THR A 1043 -15.35 -52.75 2.41
C THR A 1043 -15.09 -51.31 2.82
N SER A 1044 -16.12 -50.51 3.05
CA SER A 1044 -15.93 -49.12 3.47
C SER A 1044 -15.22 -49.01 4.82
N ILE A 1045 -14.28 -48.08 4.95
CA ILE A 1045 -13.49 -47.81 6.17
C ILE A 1045 -13.45 -46.30 6.45
N PRO A 1046 -13.22 -45.87 7.71
CA PRO A 1046 -12.83 -44.49 7.99
C PRO A 1046 -11.58 -44.10 7.19
N ASN A 1047 -11.56 -42.90 6.62
CA ASN A 1047 -10.37 -42.38 5.95
C ASN A 1047 -9.28 -42.14 7.01
N PRO A 1048 -8.10 -42.79 6.93
CA PRO A 1048 -7.03 -42.60 7.92
C PRO A 1048 -6.60 -41.14 8.02
N ASP A 1049 -6.61 -40.40 6.92
CA ASP A 1049 -6.21 -39.00 6.85
C ASP A 1049 -7.31 -38.02 7.31
N PHE A 1050 -8.53 -38.49 7.64
CA PHE A 1050 -9.64 -37.60 8.00
C PHE A 1050 -9.32 -36.73 9.22
N ASN A 1051 -8.74 -37.32 10.26
CA ASN A 1051 -8.36 -36.64 11.50
C ASN A 1051 -6.93 -36.07 11.45
N SER A 1052 -6.27 -36.07 10.28
CA SER A 1052 -4.94 -35.47 10.14
C SER A 1052 -5.03 -33.95 10.36
N LEU A 1053 -4.44 -33.49 11.46
CA LEU A 1053 -4.08 -32.09 11.60
C LEU A 1053 -2.93 -31.85 10.63
N GLY A 1054 -3.06 -30.91 9.69
CA GLY A 1054 -2.19 -30.81 8.49
C GLY A 1054 -0.67 -30.68 8.73
N SER A 1055 -0.23 -30.50 9.98
CA SER A 1055 1.17 -30.46 10.40
C SER A 1055 1.70 -31.75 11.06
N LYS A 1056 0.86 -32.76 11.34
CA LYS A 1056 1.29 -34.07 11.88
C LYS A 1056 0.40 -35.23 11.43
N LEU A 1057 0.95 -36.04 10.54
CA LEU A 1057 0.61 -37.46 10.37
C LEU A 1057 1.72 -38.28 11.04
N GLU A 1058 1.41 -38.94 12.16
CA GLU A 1058 2.19 -40.03 12.78
C GLU A 1058 1.53 -41.38 12.46
#